data_AF-A0A1M3IDL0-F1
#
_entry.id   AF-A0A1M3IDL0-F1
#
_cell.length_a   1.000
_cell.length_b   1.000
_cell.length_c   1.000
_cell.angle_alpha   90.00
_cell.angle_beta   90.00
_cell.angle_gamma   90.00
#
_symmetry.space_group_name_H-M   'P 1'
#
loop_
_entity.id
_entity.type
_entity.pdbx_description
1 polymer ?
#
loop_
_entity_poly.entity_id
_entity_poly.type
_entity_poly.pdbx_seq_one_letter_code
_entity_poly.pdbx_strand_id
1 'polypeptide(L)'
;MHISLQKAMGLIGCIALPFTIFAQQRYNLDFEQATGDVPKDWGIGQILDTGLPKEALAGTWHVDGKVKHNGKQSLCLDLSKATTEYVCSGYKIPVLPVGHKITLTGYIKTQDADSGAALWLRLDGPNGQNIDNMDHRLIKGTTNWQQYTIELNYNGQEERQILMGALLYGKGKLWVDDMHVYIDGNDLQNIDTANIDKSKFLPDDHSYTQNIHLTEDIITRLTKLGKLWAFIKYYHQAINDGHYNMDDELFSLLNPVIAAKDNTAFEQIISSWMDKLGTPYPCTHCLMLQRTGDTRMMPDNDFIKAFSPALQSKLNTILKNRDSVTSQYYVYLPPVGNPFFMNENNFAGVSYPDAGVRLLALYRYWAMVQYYYPYKYRLNDWNLKLQEYIPVFINAKNETDYVLACQRLVAAINDSHAILYNNTLLTPLPTDHYLPVQTRFINDTLVVTNVLPTAGTSPSANPLKKGDIILAINDTNAIAMANAMMPYISGSNRQDKLRDIAMGKLFWRHKDTKMKLQIMDSSNHIKTIEMPMVEVSELLRPKHSDETYKLLKDSIGYIKIGMLKNGDFENIKEWFKKTNALIFDFRGYPHIDVTHIYGAWLSSTRTLFSASSHNSATWPGLFHIENTGYLPENADTYKGKVIILVDETTQSAAEYAAMAFQASDIVTTIGTATAGADGNVSQIELPGGIKTMYSGIGIYYPNKSETQGNGIRIDKIVQQRAFSVREGRDDTLDAAIDIAEKK
;
A
#
# COMPACT_ATOMS: atom_id res chain seq x y z
N MET A 1 29.10 -15.44 85.66
CA MET A 1 30.22 -14.84 86.40
C MET A 1 31.40 -14.74 85.43
N HIS A 2 31.89 -13.51 85.19
CA HIS A 2 33.15 -13.11 84.53
C HIS A 2 33.61 -13.67 83.16
N ILE A 3 33.48 -12.81 82.13
CA ILE A 3 34.53 -12.23 81.24
C ILE A 3 35.74 -13.09 80.83
N SER A 4 35.84 -13.39 79.53
CA SER A 4 36.94 -13.01 78.58
C SER A 4 36.69 -13.69 77.20
N LEU A 5 36.51 -12.94 76.09
CA LEU A 5 37.51 -12.55 75.06
C LEU A 5 38.17 -13.77 74.39
N GLN A 6 38.06 -14.08 73.08
CA GLN A 6 38.24 -13.27 71.87
C GLN A 6 37.74 -13.98 70.57
N LYS A 7 37.20 -13.16 69.64
CA LYS A 7 37.42 -13.06 68.17
C LYS A 7 37.04 -14.20 67.18
N ALA A 8 36.05 -13.89 66.32
CA ALA A 8 36.20 -13.66 64.86
C ALA A 8 34.98 -12.85 64.35
N MET A 9 35.17 -11.58 63.94
CA MET A 9 35.01 -11.03 62.56
C MET A 9 33.58 -11.17 61.98
N GLY A 10 32.88 -10.16 61.49
CA GLY A 10 33.15 -8.74 61.22
C GLY A 10 31.90 -8.12 60.57
N LEU A 11 31.67 -6.84 60.83
CA LEU A 11 30.56 -6.00 60.37
C LEU A 11 30.55 -5.79 58.84
N ILE A 12 29.39 -5.87 58.19
CA ILE A 12 29.04 -5.03 57.02
C ILE A 12 27.60 -4.55 57.23
N GLY A 13 27.44 -3.22 57.29
CA GLY A 13 26.16 -2.54 57.45
C GLY A 13 25.33 -2.54 56.16
N CYS A 14 24.02 -2.73 56.32
CA CYS A 14 23.03 -2.63 55.26
C CYS A 14 22.88 -1.17 54.79
N ILE A 15 23.20 -0.94 53.52
CA ILE A 15 22.82 0.26 52.76
C ILE A 15 21.36 0.09 52.35
N ALA A 16 20.49 0.99 52.82
CA ALA A 16 19.14 1.12 52.30
C ALA A 16 19.19 1.92 51.00
N LEU A 17 18.98 1.25 49.86
CA LEU A 17 18.74 1.88 48.56
C LEU A 17 17.25 2.22 48.43
N PRO A 18 16.87 3.44 47.99
CA PRO A 18 15.50 3.72 47.61
C PRO A 18 15.23 3.07 46.25
N PHE A 19 14.37 2.04 46.23
CA PHE A 19 13.80 1.54 44.99
C PHE A 19 12.71 2.53 44.52
N THR A 20 13.04 3.38 43.54
CA THR A 20 12.02 4.01 42.69
C THR A 20 11.42 2.91 41.80
N ILE A 21 10.16 2.57 42.06
CA ILE A 21 9.35 1.74 41.17
C ILE A 21 9.10 2.59 39.91
N PHE A 22 9.81 2.29 38.82
CA PHE A 22 9.48 2.85 37.49
C PHE A 22 8.22 2.12 37.00
N ALA A 23 7.09 2.83 36.96
CA ALA A 23 5.93 2.38 36.18
C ALA A 23 6.39 2.23 34.72
N GLN A 24 6.03 1.11 34.08
CA GLN A 24 6.40 0.86 32.69
C GLN A 24 5.65 1.82 31.79
N GLN A 25 6.36 2.76 31.17
CA GLN A 25 5.78 3.74 30.27
C GLN A 25 5.27 3.05 29.00
N ARG A 26 4.02 3.31 28.65
CA ARG A 26 3.30 2.60 27.58
C ARG A 26 3.59 3.16 26.20
N TYR A 27 3.69 4.48 26.10
CA TYR A 27 3.99 5.21 24.86
C TYR A 27 5.33 5.95 25.01
N ASN A 28 6.18 5.89 23.99
CA ASN A 28 7.54 6.47 24.01
C ASN A 28 7.52 7.98 23.74
N LEU A 29 6.83 8.76 24.59
CA LEU A 29 6.59 10.19 24.35
C LEU A 29 7.67 11.11 24.97
N ASP A 30 8.53 10.56 25.81
CA ASP A 30 9.74 11.21 26.36
C ASP A 30 11.02 10.76 25.63
N PHE A 31 10.89 9.94 24.58
CA PHE A 31 11.98 9.45 23.76
C PHE A 31 13.00 8.56 24.48
N GLU A 32 12.70 8.02 25.67
CA GLU A 32 13.64 7.20 26.46
C GLU A 32 13.86 5.78 25.90
N GLN A 33 13.03 5.35 24.94
CA GLN A 33 13.20 4.09 24.22
C GLN A 33 13.75 4.35 22.81
N ALA A 34 14.97 3.91 22.52
CA ALA A 34 15.61 4.08 21.21
C ALA A 34 16.45 2.85 20.80
N THR A 35 16.56 2.62 19.49
CA THR A 35 17.46 1.63 18.90
C THR A 35 18.53 2.37 18.11
N GLY A 36 19.73 2.49 18.68
CA GLY A 36 20.74 3.43 18.18
C GLY A 36 20.22 4.87 18.34
N ASP A 37 20.35 5.68 17.29
CA ASP A 37 19.95 7.09 17.28
C ASP A 37 18.46 7.29 16.93
N VAL A 38 17.68 6.21 16.79
CA VAL A 38 16.27 6.26 16.35
C VAL A 38 15.34 5.98 17.52
N PRO A 39 14.45 6.92 17.90
CA PRO A 39 13.47 6.65 18.94
C PRO A 39 12.43 5.63 18.45
N LYS A 40 12.09 4.67 19.31
CA LYS A 40 11.17 3.57 19.03
C LYS A 40 9.77 4.10 18.70
N ASP A 41 9.14 3.53 17.67
CA ASP A 41 7.79 3.84 17.17
C ASP A 41 7.60 5.23 16.54
N TRP A 42 8.63 6.08 16.55
CA TRP A 42 8.64 7.35 15.83
C TRP A 42 9.14 7.18 14.38
N GLY A 43 8.66 8.02 13.47
CA GLY A 43 9.10 8.09 12.07
C GLY A 43 9.16 9.53 11.56
N ILE A 44 9.45 9.71 10.26
CA ILE A 44 9.29 11.01 9.59
C ILE A 44 7.90 11.09 8.97
N GLY A 45 7.22 12.23 9.07
CA GLY A 45 5.79 12.40 8.71
C GLY A 45 5.42 11.95 7.29
N GLN A 46 6.33 12.06 6.30
CA GLN A 46 6.08 11.52 4.94
C GLN A 46 6.02 9.99 4.90
N ILE A 47 6.73 9.29 5.79
CA ILE A 47 6.79 7.82 5.84
C ILE A 47 5.45 7.23 6.32
N LEU A 48 4.69 7.97 7.13
CA LEU A 48 3.41 7.50 7.68
C LEU A 48 2.26 7.53 6.66
N ASP A 49 2.35 8.36 5.61
CA ASP A 49 1.34 8.45 4.54
C ASP A 49 1.81 7.82 3.21
N THR A 50 3.13 7.68 2.94
CA THR A 50 3.62 7.34 1.59
C THR A 50 4.55 6.12 1.49
N GLY A 51 4.93 5.47 2.60
CA GLY A 51 5.77 4.26 2.56
C GLY A 51 7.17 4.46 1.94
N LEU A 52 7.66 5.70 1.86
CA LEU A 52 8.97 6.01 1.29
C LEU A 52 10.13 5.51 2.19
N PRO A 53 11.26 5.06 1.60
CA PRO A 53 12.43 4.61 2.36
C PRO A 53 13.09 5.77 3.12
N LYS A 54 13.67 5.44 4.29
CA LYS A 54 14.38 6.34 5.23
C LYS A 54 15.50 7.18 4.60
N GLU A 55 15.97 6.83 3.41
CA GLU A 55 17.18 7.32 2.77
C GLU A 55 16.95 8.60 1.91
N ALA A 56 15.70 9.04 1.76
CA ALA A 56 15.30 10.13 0.87
C ALA A 56 15.29 11.55 1.51
N LEU A 57 15.75 11.71 2.76
CA LEU A 57 15.51 12.93 3.55
C LEU A 57 16.84 13.61 3.92
N ALA A 58 17.08 14.81 3.38
CA ALA A 58 18.32 15.57 3.60
C ALA A 58 18.36 16.33 4.95
N GLY A 59 17.26 16.32 5.73
CA GLY A 59 17.22 16.72 7.14
C GLY A 59 17.45 15.52 8.05
N THR A 60 18.23 15.68 9.12
CA THR A 60 18.48 14.58 10.07
C THR A 60 17.52 14.64 11.24
N TRP A 61 17.12 13.48 11.73
CA TRP A 61 16.38 13.32 12.98
C TRP A 61 17.04 12.21 13.80
N HIS A 62 17.22 12.44 15.09
CA HIS A 62 17.90 11.49 15.98
C HIS A 62 17.60 11.81 17.44
N VAL A 63 17.80 10.83 18.34
CA VAL A 63 17.85 11.12 19.77
C VAL A 63 19.18 11.81 20.14
N ASP A 64 19.12 12.85 20.95
CA ASP A 64 20.27 13.60 21.46
C ASP A 64 20.37 13.43 22.97
N GLY A 65 21.42 12.76 23.44
CA GLY A 65 21.67 12.54 24.87
C GLY A 65 22.28 13.74 25.61
N LYS A 66 22.71 14.79 24.90
CA LYS A 66 23.37 15.98 25.46
C LYS A 66 22.40 17.13 25.68
N VAL A 67 21.52 17.37 24.72
CA VAL A 67 20.50 18.42 24.81
C VAL A 67 19.17 17.75 25.10
N LYS A 68 18.67 17.91 26.33
CA LYS A 68 17.42 17.31 26.79
C LYS A 68 16.76 18.18 27.85
N HIS A 69 15.45 18.04 28.00
CA HIS A 69 14.66 18.67 29.04
C HIS A 69 14.58 17.75 30.26
N ASN A 70 14.29 16.48 30.04
CA ASN A 70 14.14 15.46 31.06
C ASN A 70 14.84 14.15 30.63
N GLY A 71 14.91 13.16 31.52
CA GLY A 71 15.40 11.82 31.14
C GLY A 71 16.86 11.76 30.67
N LYS A 72 17.13 10.82 29.76
CA LYS A 72 18.46 10.55 29.19
C LYS A 72 18.63 11.19 27.82
N GLN A 73 17.57 11.47 27.07
CA GLN A 73 17.66 11.98 25.71
C GLN A 73 16.41 12.74 25.26
N SER A 74 16.54 13.55 24.20
CA SER A 74 15.40 14.18 23.52
C SER A 74 15.43 13.91 22.02
N LEU A 75 14.35 14.16 21.29
CA LEU A 75 14.36 14.09 19.83
C LEU A 75 14.88 15.40 19.23
N CYS A 76 15.91 15.31 18.39
CA CYS A 76 16.48 16.42 17.62
C CYS A 76 16.08 16.34 16.15
N LEU A 77 15.60 17.45 15.59
CA LEU A 77 15.43 17.71 14.17
C LEU A 77 16.46 18.75 13.73
N ASP A 78 17.26 18.46 12.70
CA ASP A 78 18.37 19.32 12.27
C ASP A 78 18.35 19.57 10.75
N LEU A 79 18.13 20.83 10.39
CA LEU A 79 18.18 21.36 9.03
C LEU A 79 19.36 22.30 8.80
N SER A 80 20.32 22.38 9.73
CA SER A 80 21.46 23.31 9.64
C SER A 80 22.33 23.09 8.40
N LYS A 81 22.38 21.84 7.91
CA LYS A 81 23.15 21.43 6.73
C LYS A 81 22.28 20.82 5.62
N ALA A 82 20.97 20.86 5.78
CA ALA A 82 20.01 20.22 4.89
C ALA A 82 19.70 21.10 3.67
N THR A 83 19.33 20.46 2.55
CA THR A 83 18.81 21.12 1.35
C THR A 83 17.27 21.09 1.28
N THR A 84 16.62 20.43 2.24
CA THR A 84 15.16 20.34 2.35
C THR A 84 14.58 21.55 3.07
N GLU A 85 13.41 22.01 2.63
CA GLU A 85 12.72 23.17 3.21
C GLU A 85 12.09 22.89 4.58
N TYR A 86 11.84 21.63 4.92
CA TYR A 86 11.33 21.23 6.23
C TYR A 86 11.70 19.78 6.60
N VAL A 87 11.59 19.46 7.88
CA VAL A 87 11.64 18.09 8.43
C VAL A 87 10.55 17.95 9.48
N CYS A 88 9.92 16.77 9.54
CA CYS A 88 8.78 16.49 10.40
C CYS A 88 8.94 15.11 11.03
N SER A 89 8.86 15.02 12.35
CA SER A 89 8.69 13.75 13.05
C SER A 89 7.20 13.41 13.19
N GLY A 90 6.89 12.12 13.18
CA GLY A 90 5.54 11.62 13.33
C GLY A 90 5.47 10.44 14.30
N TYR A 91 4.44 10.43 15.12
CA TYR A 91 4.05 9.35 16.01
C TYR A 91 2.55 9.12 15.87
N LYS A 92 2.15 7.85 15.75
CA LYS A 92 0.73 7.47 15.69
C LYS A 92 0.28 7.00 17.06
N ILE A 93 -0.77 7.62 17.61
CA ILE A 93 -1.41 7.17 18.85
C ILE A 93 -2.76 6.49 18.52
N PRO A 94 -3.24 5.55 19.36
CA PRO A 94 -4.52 4.91 19.14
C PRO A 94 -5.67 5.90 19.30
N VAL A 95 -6.71 5.74 18.47
CA VAL A 95 -8.00 6.39 18.68
C VAL A 95 -8.67 5.71 19.87
N LEU A 96 -9.13 6.50 20.84
CA LEU A 96 -10.02 6.04 21.90
C LEU A 96 -11.47 6.31 21.50
N PRO A 97 -12.40 5.34 21.65
CA PRO A 97 -13.79 5.52 21.24
C PRO A 97 -14.58 6.51 22.12
N VAL A 98 -13.91 7.23 23.02
CA VAL A 98 -14.50 8.18 23.96
C VAL A 98 -13.61 9.41 24.03
N GLY A 99 -14.21 10.58 24.24
CA GLY A 99 -13.52 11.85 24.40
C GLY A 99 -14.10 12.93 23.50
N HIS A 100 -13.97 14.19 23.95
CA HIS A 100 -14.47 15.40 23.30
C HIS A 100 -13.35 16.38 22.93
N LYS A 101 -12.19 16.24 23.58
CA LYS A 101 -11.02 17.10 23.39
C LYS A 101 -9.74 16.29 23.49
N ILE A 102 -8.80 16.58 22.60
CA ILE A 102 -7.44 16.10 22.68
C ILE A 102 -6.49 17.28 22.88
N THR A 103 -5.56 17.11 23.81
CA THR A 103 -4.52 18.10 24.11
C THR A 103 -3.16 17.43 23.97
N LEU A 104 -2.30 17.99 23.12
CA LEU A 104 -0.90 17.63 23.00
C LEU A 104 -0.05 18.70 23.71
N THR A 105 0.88 18.27 24.54
CA THR A 105 1.92 19.15 25.12
C THR A 105 3.31 18.57 24.90
N GLY A 106 4.31 19.45 24.89
CA GLY A 106 5.71 19.05 24.81
C GLY A 106 6.64 20.24 25.03
N TYR A 107 7.85 19.97 25.50
CA TYR A 107 8.88 20.99 25.64
C TYR A 107 9.67 21.09 24.35
N ILE A 108 9.87 22.32 23.85
CA ILE A 108 10.69 22.61 22.67
C ILE A 108 11.83 23.54 23.05
N LYS A 109 13.02 23.23 22.53
CA LYS A 109 14.19 24.11 22.46
C LYS A 109 14.57 24.29 21.01
N THR A 110 14.95 25.50 20.60
CA THR A 110 15.40 25.77 19.23
C THR A 110 16.79 26.39 19.19
N GLN A 111 17.50 26.15 18.10
CA GLN A 111 18.74 26.85 17.77
C GLN A 111 18.65 27.31 16.32
N ASP A 112 18.79 28.62 16.10
CA ASP A 112 18.86 29.25 14.80
C ASP A 112 17.67 28.87 13.87
N ALA A 113 16.48 28.64 14.44
CA ALA A 113 15.29 28.26 13.67
C ALA A 113 14.79 29.47 12.85
N ASP A 114 15.11 29.49 11.56
CA ASP A 114 14.90 30.68 10.73
C ASP A 114 13.43 30.89 10.33
N SER A 115 12.79 29.84 9.79
CA SER A 115 11.47 29.89 9.17
C SER A 115 10.42 29.47 10.17
N GLY A 116 10.75 28.52 11.05
CA GLY A 116 10.02 28.29 12.28
C GLY A 116 10.08 26.84 12.75
N ALA A 117 9.77 26.61 14.02
CA ALA A 117 9.62 25.30 14.61
C ALA A 117 8.26 25.17 15.32
N ALA A 118 7.74 23.95 15.41
CA ALA A 118 6.38 23.69 15.89
C ALA A 118 6.22 22.29 16.48
N LEU A 119 5.23 22.13 17.35
CA LEU A 119 4.51 20.87 17.49
C LEU A 119 3.45 20.77 16.39
N TRP A 120 2.99 19.57 16.10
CA TRP A 120 1.80 19.37 15.29
C TRP A 120 0.92 18.23 15.79
N LEU A 121 -0.38 18.35 15.53
CA LEU A 121 -1.40 17.35 15.82
C LEU A 121 -2.41 17.30 14.67
N ARG A 122 -2.70 16.09 14.18
CA ARG A 122 -3.66 15.82 13.11
C ARG A 122 -4.64 14.73 13.55
N LEU A 123 -5.93 15.02 13.42
CA LEU A 123 -7.03 14.09 13.58
C LEU A 123 -7.65 13.83 12.21
N ASP A 124 -7.65 12.58 11.78
CA ASP A 124 -8.31 12.18 10.55
C ASP A 124 -9.66 11.54 10.92
N GLY A 125 -10.75 12.06 10.36
CA GLY A 125 -12.11 11.59 10.59
C GLY A 125 -12.98 11.67 9.33
N PRO A 126 -14.26 11.29 9.40
CA PRO A 126 -15.20 11.35 8.27
C PRO A 126 -15.40 12.75 7.72
N ASN A 127 -15.15 13.79 8.54
CA ASN A 127 -15.27 15.20 8.17
C ASN A 127 -13.97 15.80 7.59
N GLY A 128 -12.98 14.97 7.28
CA GLY A 128 -11.67 15.40 6.77
C GLY A 128 -10.59 15.43 7.85
N GLN A 129 -9.53 16.19 7.58
CA GLN A 129 -8.40 16.35 8.48
C GLN A 129 -8.60 17.59 9.35
N ASN A 130 -8.57 17.43 10.67
CA ASN A 130 -8.47 18.53 11.62
C ASN A 130 -7.02 18.60 12.10
N ILE A 131 -6.32 19.68 11.75
CA ILE A 131 -4.88 19.81 11.95
C ILE A 131 -4.55 21.17 12.59
N ASP A 132 -3.60 21.15 13.52
CA ASP A 132 -2.93 22.34 14.04
C ASP A 132 -1.43 22.07 14.02
N ASN A 133 -0.69 22.82 13.20
CA ASN A 133 0.77 22.76 13.08
C ASN A 133 1.43 24.02 13.65
N MET A 134 0.74 24.76 14.54
CA MET A 134 1.19 26.03 15.11
C MET A 134 1.53 27.11 14.07
N ASP A 135 0.89 27.08 12.89
CA ASP A 135 1.20 27.85 11.68
C ASP A 135 1.27 29.38 11.95
N HIS A 136 0.37 29.86 12.80
CA HIS A 136 0.27 31.28 13.19
C HIS A 136 1.11 31.64 14.41
N ARG A 137 1.83 30.68 14.99
CA ARG A 137 2.58 30.81 16.25
C ARG A 137 3.88 29.99 16.23
N LEU A 138 4.54 29.94 15.07
CA LEU A 138 5.82 29.26 14.89
C LEU A 138 6.91 29.85 15.80
N ILE A 139 7.75 28.97 16.34
CA ILE A 139 8.89 29.34 17.20
C ILE A 139 10.07 29.72 16.30
N LYS A 140 10.62 30.92 16.47
CA LYS A 140 11.74 31.43 15.65
C LYS A 140 12.95 31.79 16.50
N GLY A 141 14.13 31.71 15.87
CA GLY A 141 15.41 32.04 16.48
C GLY A 141 15.94 30.94 17.40
N THR A 142 16.70 31.34 18.41
CA THR A 142 17.29 30.46 19.41
C THR A 142 16.56 30.64 20.73
N THR A 143 15.97 29.56 21.25
CA THR A 143 15.21 29.57 22.49
C THR A 143 15.78 28.60 23.54
N ASN A 144 15.41 28.80 24.79
CA ASN A 144 15.54 27.75 25.81
C ASN A 144 14.28 26.88 25.83
N TRP A 145 14.35 25.75 26.54
CA TRP A 145 13.21 24.85 26.74
C TRP A 145 11.99 25.63 27.23
N GLN A 146 10.90 25.51 26.50
CA GLN A 146 9.60 26.06 26.84
C GLN A 146 8.54 25.04 26.48
N GLN A 147 7.48 24.95 27.28
CA GLN A 147 6.36 24.06 27.01
C GLN A 147 5.40 24.71 26.00
N TYR A 148 4.95 23.91 25.03
CA TYR A 148 3.95 24.29 24.04
C TYR A 148 2.77 23.34 24.11
N THR A 149 1.60 23.84 23.69
CA THR A 149 0.33 23.12 23.76
C THR A 149 -0.46 23.28 22.47
N ILE A 150 -1.06 22.19 22.00
CA ILE A 150 -2.02 22.14 20.91
C ILE A 150 -3.29 21.50 21.45
N GLU A 151 -4.45 22.07 21.12
CA GLU A 151 -5.75 21.53 21.51
C GLU A 151 -6.65 21.46 20.30
N LEU A 152 -7.25 20.28 20.07
CA LEU A 152 -8.23 20.06 19.02
C LEU A 152 -9.51 19.49 19.63
N ASN A 153 -10.64 19.81 19.03
CA ASN A 153 -11.88 19.07 19.27
C ASN A 153 -11.67 17.63 18.79
N TYR A 154 -12.03 16.69 19.65
CA TYR A 154 -11.87 15.27 19.42
C TYR A 154 -13.23 14.60 19.55
N ASN A 155 -13.56 13.68 18.67
CA ASN A 155 -14.74 12.86 18.75
C ASN A 155 -14.29 11.41 18.64
N GLY A 156 -14.20 10.73 19.78
CA GLY A 156 -13.73 9.34 19.81
C GLY A 156 -14.53 8.38 18.93
N GLN A 157 -15.79 8.71 18.60
CA GLN A 157 -16.66 7.90 17.74
C GLN A 157 -16.44 8.16 16.25
N GLU A 158 -15.90 9.32 15.89
CA GLU A 158 -15.66 9.73 14.50
C GLU A 158 -14.19 9.61 14.11
N GLU A 159 -13.29 9.70 15.07
CA GLU A 159 -11.87 9.82 14.76
C GLU A 159 -11.34 8.46 14.33
N ARG A 160 -10.46 8.47 13.33
CA ARG A 160 -9.96 7.25 12.67
C ARG A 160 -8.45 7.14 12.77
N GLN A 161 -7.77 8.28 12.86
CA GLN A 161 -6.35 8.32 13.08
C GLN A 161 -5.97 9.58 13.84
N ILE A 162 -5.01 9.42 14.75
CA ILE A 162 -4.38 10.53 15.46
C ILE A 162 -2.89 10.45 15.19
N LEU A 163 -2.35 11.52 14.63
CA LEU A 163 -0.94 11.68 14.32
C LEU A 163 -0.43 12.95 14.96
N MET A 164 0.79 12.89 15.45
CA MET A 164 1.41 14.03 16.12
C MET A 164 2.92 14.03 15.94
N GLY A 165 3.56 15.15 16.23
CA GLY A 165 5.00 15.20 16.37
C GLY A 165 5.53 16.62 16.44
N ALA A 166 6.75 16.81 15.95
CA ALA A 166 7.40 18.10 15.85
C ALA A 166 7.85 18.37 14.42
N LEU A 167 7.96 19.66 14.09
CA LEU A 167 8.22 20.12 12.75
C LEU A 167 9.19 21.30 12.79
N LEU A 168 10.12 21.30 11.85
CA LEU A 168 11.08 22.39 11.65
C LEU A 168 11.06 22.81 10.17
N TYR A 169 10.84 24.10 9.94
CA TYR A 169 10.91 24.77 8.65
C TYR A 169 12.23 25.55 8.53
N GLY A 170 12.83 25.48 7.35
CA GLY A 170 14.06 26.19 7.00
C GLY A 170 15.27 25.76 7.83
N LYS A 171 16.33 26.58 7.90
CA LYS A 171 17.56 26.20 8.59
C LYS A 171 17.41 26.27 10.11
N GLY A 172 18.25 25.50 10.80
CA GLY A 172 18.36 25.50 12.25
C GLY A 172 18.16 24.10 12.85
N LYS A 173 17.88 24.08 14.15
CA LYS A 173 17.58 22.87 14.91
C LYS A 173 16.38 23.07 15.83
N LEU A 174 15.64 21.99 16.05
CA LEU A 174 14.66 21.85 17.09
C LEU A 174 14.99 20.61 17.92
N TRP A 175 14.91 20.72 19.24
CA TRP A 175 14.78 19.58 20.14
C TRP A 175 13.39 19.59 20.75
N VAL A 176 12.76 18.41 20.83
CA VAL A 176 11.49 18.18 21.50
C VAL A 176 11.64 17.06 22.53
N ASP A 177 11.03 17.23 23.69
CA ASP A 177 11.14 16.33 24.82
C ASP A 177 9.89 16.37 25.71
N ASP A 178 9.70 15.37 26.57
CA ASP A 178 8.69 15.31 27.63
C ASP A 178 7.28 15.61 27.09
N MET A 179 6.85 14.86 26.06
CA MET A 179 5.55 15.04 25.42
C MET A 179 4.45 14.29 26.18
N HIS A 180 3.29 14.93 26.32
CA HIS A 180 2.10 14.34 26.92
C HIS A 180 0.89 14.54 26.04
N VAL A 181 0.05 13.50 25.95
CA VAL A 181 -1.25 13.55 25.28
C VAL A 181 -2.33 13.37 26.32
N TYR A 182 -3.33 14.23 26.30
CA TYR A 182 -4.50 14.15 27.16
C TYR A 182 -5.77 13.99 26.32
N ILE A 183 -6.67 13.10 26.77
CA ILE A 183 -8.04 13.00 26.26
C ILE A 183 -9.00 13.42 27.37
N ASP A 184 -9.76 14.49 27.15
CA ASP A 184 -10.60 15.15 28.16
C ASP A 184 -9.85 15.42 29.49
N GLY A 185 -8.56 15.79 29.39
CA GLY A 185 -7.69 16.08 30.52
C GLY A 185 -7.02 14.87 31.19
N ASN A 186 -7.32 13.63 30.75
CA ASN A 186 -6.67 12.42 31.27
C ASN A 186 -5.45 12.06 30.45
N ASP A 187 -4.29 11.88 31.10
CA ASP A 187 -3.04 11.51 30.42
C ASP A 187 -3.16 10.11 29.78
N LEU A 188 -2.87 10.03 28.48
CA LEU A 188 -2.94 8.81 27.68
C LEU A 188 -2.10 7.66 28.25
N GLN A 189 -0.99 7.96 28.94
CA GLN A 189 -0.18 6.94 29.62
C GLN A 189 -0.97 6.19 30.71
N ASN A 190 -1.95 6.85 31.31
CA ASN A 190 -2.76 6.36 32.43
C ASN A 190 -4.15 5.87 32.01
N ILE A 191 -4.54 6.05 30.74
CA ILE A 191 -5.82 5.55 30.25
C ILE A 191 -5.71 4.04 30.03
N ASP A 192 -6.47 3.29 30.83
CA ASP A 192 -6.58 1.85 30.70
C ASP A 192 -7.41 1.48 29.46
N THR A 193 -6.73 1.32 28.33
CA THR A 193 -7.38 0.84 27.10
C THR A 193 -7.74 -0.66 27.14
N ALA A 194 -7.41 -1.41 28.19
CA ALA A 194 -7.81 -2.81 28.34
C ALA A 194 -9.29 -2.94 28.76
N ASN A 195 -9.86 -1.88 29.34
CA ASN A 195 -11.27 -1.77 29.72
C ASN A 195 -12.11 -0.93 28.73
N ILE A 196 -11.55 -0.52 27.60
CA ILE A 196 -12.37 -0.24 26.42
C ILE A 196 -12.98 -1.58 26.04
N ASP A 197 -14.29 -1.69 26.10
CA ASP A 197 -15.06 -2.90 25.85
C ASP A 197 -14.71 -3.55 24.50
N LYS A 198 -13.65 -4.37 24.50
CA LYS A 198 -13.27 -5.25 23.39
C LYS A 198 -14.22 -6.44 23.28
N SER A 199 -15.09 -6.66 24.28
CA SER A 199 -16.12 -7.71 24.24
C SER A 199 -17.25 -7.38 23.26
N LYS A 200 -17.27 -6.15 22.71
CA LYS A 200 -18.04 -5.80 21.50
C LYS A 200 -17.40 -6.20 20.17
N PHE A 201 -16.15 -6.67 20.16
CA PHE A 201 -15.39 -6.89 18.92
C PHE A 201 -14.76 -8.28 18.76
N LEU A 202 -14.82 -9.14 19.76
CA LEU A 202 -14.42 -10.54 19.63
C LEU A 202 -15.47 -11.38 20.37
N PRO A 203 -16.26 -12.21 19.68
CA PRO A 203 -17.07 -13.19 20.39
C PRO A 203 -16.13 -14.18 21.10
N ASP A 204 -16.44 -14.45 22.37
CA ASP A 204 -15.64 -15.27 23.31
C ASP A 204 -15.43 -16.74 22.86
N ASP A 205 -16.07 -17.17 21.77
CA ASP A 205 -16.00 -18.52 21.25
C ASP A 205 -15.59 -18.52 19.77
N HIS A 206 -14.32 -18.81 19.49
CA HIS A 206 -13.75 -18.96 18.14
C HIS A 206 -14.22 -20.26 17.43
N SER A 207 -15.44 -20.73 17.69
CA SER A 207 -16.00 -21.95 17.11
C SER A 207 -17.33 -21.71 16.38
N TYR A 208 -17.36 -20.74 15.46
CA TYR A 208 -18.59 -20.38 14.74
C TYR A 208 -19.11 -21.53 13.85
N THR A 209 -18.24 -22.13 13.04
CA THR A 209 -18.53 -23.35 12.25
C THR A 209 -17.24 -24.06 11.86
N GLN A 210 -16.80 -25.08 12.59
CA GLN A 210 -15.52 -25.73 12.27
C GLN A 210 -15.58 -26.70 11.08
N ASN A 211 -16.72 -27.35 10.82
CA ASN A 211 -16.84 -28.39 9.77
C ASN A 211 -18.09 -28.16 8.90
N ILE A 212 -17.95 -27.39 7.81
CA ILE A 212 -19.00 -27.24 6.80
C ILE A 212 -18.83 -28.34 5.74
N HIS A 213 -19.74 -29.32 5.75
CA HIS A 213 -19.78 -30.34 4.69
C HIS A 213 -20.49 -29.77 3.46
N LEU A 214 -19.73 -29.52 2.39
CA LEU A 214 -20.26 -28.88 1.19
C LEU A 214 -21.01 -29.86 0.28
N THR A 215 -22.20 -29.43 -0.14
CA THR A 215 -22.97 -29.97 -1.27
C THR A 215 -23.24 -28.82 -2.26
N GLU A 216 -23.64 -29.14 -3.49
CA GLU A 216 -23.98 -28.10 -4.49
C GLU A 216 -25.10 -27.15 -4.00
N ASP A 217 -26.08 -27.68 -3.28
CA ASP A 217 -27.16 -26.91 -2.67
C ASP A 217 -26.66 -25.97 -1.57
N ILE A 218 -25.75 -26.43 -0.71
CA ILE A 218 -25.14 -25.61 0.34
C ILE A 218 -24.29 -24.51 -0.29
N ILE A 219 -23.48 -24.84 -1.30
CA ILE A 219 -22.68 -23.85 -2.05
C ILE A 219 -23.59 -22.79 -2.66
N THR A 220 -24.72 -23.19 -3.24
CA THR A 220 -25.70 -22.27 -3.83
C THR A 220 -26.31 -21.33 -2.78
N ARG A 221 -26.73 -21.86 -1.64
CA ARG A 221 -27.28 -21.05 -0.53
C ARG A 221 -26.25 -20.10 0.07
N LEU A 222 -25.03 -20.56 0.31
CA LEU A 222 -23.93 -19.73 0.77
C LEU A 222 -23.59 -18.65 -0.27
N THR A 223 -23.62 -18.95 -1.56
CA THR A 223 -23.43 -17.93 -2.60
C THR A 223 -24.50 -16.82 -2.51
N LYS A 224 -25.78 -17.21 -2.38
CA LYS A 224 -26.88 -16.24 -2.21
C LYS A 224 -26.72 -15.42 -0.92
N LEU A 225 -26.34 -16.08 0.19
CA LEU A 225 -26.09 -15.43 1.48
C LEU A 225 -24.97 -14.39 1.35
N GLY A 226 -23.82 -14.74 0.76
CA GLY A 226 -22.70 -13.81 0.63
C GLY A 226 -23.02 -12.56 -0.18
N LYS A 227 -23.76 -12.71 -1.30
CA LYS A 227 -24.23 -11.56 -2.11
C LYS A 227 -25.18 -10.67 -1.31
N LEU A 228 -26.12 -11.29 -0.60
CA LEU A 228 -27.09 -10.57 0.21
C LEU A 228 -26.44 -9.86 1.39
N TRP A 229 -25.56 -10.55 2.12
CA TRP A 229 -24.80 -9.98 3.23
C TRP A 229 -24.02 -8.73 2.79
N ALA A 230 -23.32 -8.83 1.66
CA ALA A 230 -22.56 -7.72 1.08
C ALA A 230 -23.47 -6.55 0.65
N PHE A 231 -24.64 -6.85 0.08
CA PHE A 231 -25.63 -5.84 -0.27
C PHE A 231 -26.14 -5.12 0.98
N ILE A 232 -26.63 -5.86 1.98
CA ILE A 232 -27.13 -5.29 3.24
C ILE A 232 -26.06 -4.45 3.93
N LYS A 233 -24.80 -4.91 3.95
CA LYS A 233 -23.65 -4.22 4.56
C LYS A 233 -23.45 -2.79 4.07
N TYR A 234 -23.68 -2.53 2.77
CA TYR A 234 -23.42 -1.21 2.17
C TYR A 234 -24.69 -0.44 1.77
N TYR A 235 -25.84 -1.12 1.68
CA TYR A 235 -27.10 -0.50 1.27
C TYR A 235 -28.05 -0.19 2.43
N HIS A 236 -28.11 -1.03 3.46
CA HIS A 236 -29.10 -0.90 4.51
C HIS A 236 -28.74 0.21 5.49
N GLN A 237 -29.66 1.15 5.70
CA GLN A 237 -29.34 2.35 6.46
C GLN A 237 -28.97 2.10 7.92
N ALA A 238 -29.66 1.20 8.62
CA ALA A 238 -29.30 0.86 10.00
C ALA A 238 -27.88 0.29 10.13
N ILE A 239 -27.32 -0.28 9.05
CA ILE A 239 -25.94 -0.75 9.02
C ILE A 239 -24.98 0.41 8.75
N ASN A 240 -25.34 1.31 7.83
CA ASN A 240 -24.57 2.53 7.57
C ASN A 240 -24.44 3.41 8.81
N ASP A 241 -25.46 3.41 9.66
CA ASP A 241 -25.51 4.14 10.94
C ASP A 241 -24.75 3.41 12.07
N GLY A 242 -24.24 2.20 11.83
CA GLY A 242 -23.44 1.44 12.78
C GLY A 242 -24.24 0.72 13.88
N HIS A 243 -25.55 0.50 13.70
CA HIS A 243 -26.38 -0.16 14.73
C HIS A 243 -26.11 -1.67 14.85
N TYR A 244 -25.50 -2.31 13.85
CA TYR A 244 -25.25 -3.75 13.82
C TYR A 244 -23.82 -4.06 13.35
N ASN A 245 -23.22 -5.09 13.93
CA ASN A 245 -21.97 -5.67 13.45
C ASN A 245 -22.27 -6.76 12.41
N MET A 246 -21.96 -6.48 11.15
CA MET A 246 -22.23 -7.40 10.04
C MET A 246 -21.47 -8.73 10.14
N ASP A 247 -20.32 -8.80 10.81
CA ASP A 247 -19.61 -10.08 10.99
C ASP A 247 -20.40 -10.99 11.93
N ASP A 248 -20.92 -10.46 13.04
CA ASP A 248 -21.76 -11.20 13.99
C ASP A 248 -23.08 -11.64 13.34
N GLU A 249 -23.70 -10.75 12.57
CA GLU A 249 -24.91 -11.07 11.80
C GLU A 249 -24.66 -12.24 10.83
N LEU A 250 -23.51 -12.25 10.12
CA LEU A 250 -23.14 -13.36 9.25
C LEU A 250 -23.02 -14.68 10.02
N PHE A 251 -22.27 -14.68 11.13
CA PHE A 251 -22.05 -15.90 11.91
C PHE A 251 -23.36 -16.46 12.47
N SER A 252 -24.30 -15.61 12.87
CA SER A 252 -25.64 -16.04 13.30
C SER A 252 -26.44 -16.75 12.20
N LEU A 253 -26.16 -16.45 10.93
CA LEU A 253 -26.86 -17.01 9.77
C LEU A 253 -26.25 -18.31 9.24
N LEU A 254 -24.96 -18.56 9.45
CA LEU A 254 -24.26 -19.68 8.82
C LEU A 254 -24.92 -21.03 9.13
N ASN A 255 -25.09 -21.36 10.41
CA ASN A 255 -25.65 -22.65 10.84
C ASN A 255 -27.09 -22.86 10.33
N PRO A 256 -28.04 -21.91 10.52
CA PRO A 256 -29.38 -22.03 9.94
C PRO A 256 -29.40 -22.19 8.42
N VAL A 257 -28.57 -21.43 7.68
CA VAL A 257 -28.52 -21.47 6.21
C VAL A 257 -27.96 -22.80 5.70
N ILE A 258 -26.94 -23.34 6.36
CA ILE A 258 -26.36 -24.66 6.04
C ILE A 258 -27.41 -25.75 6.28
N ALA A 259 -28.13 -25.69 7.41
CA ALA A 259 -29.15 -26.67 7.80
C ALA A 259 -30.48 -26.57 7.03
N ALA A 260 -30.69 -25.49 6.26
CA ALA A 260 -31.91 -25.30 5.48
C ALA A 260 -32.11 -26.42 4.46
N LYS A 261 -33.31 -27.02 4.45
CA LYS A 261 -33.63 -28.19 3.61
C LYS A 261 -33.80 -27.84 2.14
N ASP A 262 -34.26 -26.63 1.85
CA ASP A 262 -34.57 -26.14 0.50
C ASP A 262 -34.48 -24.62 0.42
N ASN A 263 -34.73 -24.05 -0.77
CA ASN A 263 -34.70 -22.61 -1.00
C ASN A 263 -35.81 -21.86 -0.23
N THR A 264 -36.96 -22.49 0.05
CA THR A 264 -38.06 -21.86 0.78
C THR A 264 -37.67 -21.64 2.24
N ALA A 265 -37.11 -22.67 2.90
CA ALA A 265 -36.60 -22.56 4.26
C ALA A 265 -35.45 -21.54 4.36
N PHE A 266 -34.56 -21.52 3.37
CA PHE A 266 -33.50 -20.52 3.28
C PHE A 266 -34.06 -19.09 3.22
N GLU A 267 -35.01 -18.81 2.31
CA GLU A 267 -35.56 -17.46 2.18
C GLU A 267 -36.40 -17.03 3.39
N GLN A 268 -37.00 -17.97 4.14
CA GLN A 268 -37.66 -17.68 5.42
C GLN A 268 -36.67 -17.23 6.51
N ILE A 269 -35.51 -17.89 6.60
CA ILE A 269 -34.41 -17.49 7.51
C ILE A 269 -33.96 -16.08 7.18
N ILE A 270 -33.69 -15.83 5.90
CA ILE A 270 -33.25 -14.52 5.41
C ILE A 270 -34.30 -13.43 5.66
N SER A 271 -35.56 -13.71 5.36
CA SER A 271 -36.66 -12.76 5.60
C SER A 271 -36.75 -12.39 7.08
N SER A 272 -36.64 -13.38 7.97
CA SER A 272 -36.69 -13.18 9.42
C SER A 272 -35.50 -12.37 9.93
N TRP A 273 -34.31 -12.57 9.34
CA TRP A 273 -33.14 -11.76 9.64
C TRP A 273 -33.32 -10.31 9.21
N MET A 274 -33.78 -10.06 7.98
CA MET A 274 -34.05 -8.71 7.50
C MET A 274 -35.10 -7.98 8.35
N ASP A 275 -36.12 -8.69 8.86
CA ASP A 275 -37.13 -8.08 9.74
C ASP A 275 -36.53 -7.60 11.07
N LYS A 276 -35.46 -8.24 11.57
CA LYS A 276 -34.74 -7.81 12.78
C LYS A 276 -33.89 -6.57 12.58
N LEU A 277 -33.46 -6.28 11.34
CA LEU A 277 -32.71 -5.08 11.00
C LEU A 277 -33.59 -3.82 10.98
N GLY A 278 -34.91 -4.01 11.05
CA GLY A 278 -35.91 -2.93 11.00
C GLY A 278 -36.33 -2.58 9.58
N THR A 279 -37.34 -1.71 9.48
CA THR A 279 -37.81 -1.21 8.18
C THR A 279 -36.90 -0.06 7.73
N PRO A 280 -36.40 -0.05 6.47
CA PRO A 280 -35.68 1.08 5.92
C PRO A 280 -36.50 2.37 6.06
N TYR A 281 -35.93 3.39 6.70
CA TYR A 281 -36.62 4.66 6.86
C TYR A 281 -36.87 5.32 5.49
N PRO A 282 -38.01 6.02 5.28
CA PRO A 282 -38.32 6.67 4.01
C PRO A 282 -37.26 7.72 3.65
N CYS A 283 -36.93 7.82 2.36
CA CYS A 283 -36.11 8.91 1.85
C CYS A 283 -36.92 10.21 1.78
N THR A 284 -36.33 11.30 2.25
CA THR A 284 -36.89 12.66 2.22
C THR A 284 -36.54 13.39 0.91
N HIS A 285 -35.35 13.12 0.38
CA HIS A 285 -34.79 13.64 -0.86
C HIS A 285 -34.15 12.51 -1.67
N CYS A 286 -35.00 11.57 -2.08
CA CYS A 286 -34.58 10.36 -2.76
C CYS A 286 -33.72 10.69 -3.99
N LEU A 287 -32.45 10.32 -3.95
CA LEU A 287 -31.54 10.53 -5.08
C LEU A 287 -31.82 9.45 -6.12
N MET A 288 -32.29 9.87 -7.30
CA MET A 288 -32.53 8.93 -8.39
C MET A 288 -31.19 8.47 -8.97
N LEU A 289 -31.00 7.15 -9.05
CA LEU A 289 -29.87 6.57 -9.75
C LEU A 289 -30.00 6.91 -11.26
N GLN A 290 -29.06 7.72 -11.77
CA GLN A 290 -29.06 8.15 -13.16
C GLN A 290 -27.71 7.88 -13.82
N ARG A 291 -27.77 7.43 -15.08
CA ARG A 291 -26.59 7.33 -15.93
C ARG A 291 -26.36 8.67 -16.63
N THR A 292 -25.17 9.23 -16.46
CA THR A 292 -24.70 10.45 -17.14
C THR A 292 -23.61 10.10 -18.16
N GLY A 293 -23.16 11.08 -18.95
CA GLY A 293 -22.05 10.88 -19.90
C GLY A 293 -20.70 10.56 -19.23
N ASP A 294 -20.61 10.82 -17.92
CA ASP A 294 -19.42 10.57 -17.11
C ASP A 294 -19.54 9.30 -16.27
N THR A 295 -20.70 8.64 -16.26
CA THR A 295 -20.86 7.34 -15.61
C THR A 295 -20.00 6.29 -16.29
N ARG A 296 -19.05 5.74 -15.53
CA ARG A 296 -18.19 4.64 -15.96
C ARG A 296 -18.76 3.27 -15.62
N MET A 297 -19.32 3.14 -14.42
CA MET A 297 -19.89 1.89 -13.93
C MET A 297 -21.16 2.16 -13.15
N MET A 298 -22.20 1.36 -13.38
CA MET A 298 -23.43 1.39 -12.59
C MET A 298 -23.36 0.34 -11.48
N PRO A 299 -24.07 0.55 -10.36
CA PRO A 299 -24.28 -0.51 -9.37
C PRO A 299 -24.87 -1.76 -10.00
N ASP A 300 -24.35 -2.91 -9.59
CA ASP A 300 -24.79 -4.23 -10.04
C ASP A 300 -25.42 -4.98 -8.88
N ASN A 301 -26.75 -4.96 -8.86
CA ASN A 301 -27.59 -5.62 -7.87
C ASN A 301 -28.50 -6.68 -8.53
N ASP A 302 -28.11 -7.20 -9.69
CA ASP A 302 -28.95 -8.10 -10.49
C ASP A 302 -29.23 -9.45 -9.80
N PHE A 303 -28.39 -9.82 -8.83
CA PHE A 303 -28.58 -11.00 -8.00
C PHE A 303 -29.94 -11.01 -7.26
N ILE A 304 -30.55 -9.84 -7.03
CA ILE A 304 -31.88 -9.71 -6.40
C ILE A 304 -32.93 -10.51 -7.16
N LYS A 305 -32.82 -10.59 -8.50
CA LYS A 305 -33.78 -11.32 -9.36
C LYS A 305 -33.86 -12.83 -9.07
N ALA A 306 -32.87 -13.38 -8.37
CA ALA A 306 -32.78 -14.81 -8.04
C ALA A 306 -33.55 -15.23 -6.78
N PHE A 307 -34.26 -14.30 -6.12
CA PHE A 307 -35.05 -14.56 -4.91
C PHE A 307 -36.56 -14.53 -5.20
N SER A 308 -37.39 -15.00 -4.26
CA SER A 308 -38.85 -14.89 -4.37
C SER A 308 -39.34 -13.43 -4.48
N PRO A 309 -40.52 -13.19 -5.06
CA PRO A 309 -41.10 -11.84 -5.15
C PRO A 309 -41.21 -11.12 -3.80
N ALA A 310 -41.46 -11.86 -2.72
CA ALA A 310 -41.55 -11.30 -1.38
C ALA A 310 -40.21 -10.69 -0.92
N LEU A 311 -39.11 -11.43 -1.10
CA LEU A 311 -37.78 -10.96 -0.71
C LEU A 311 -37.26 -9.87 -1.66
N GLN A 312 -37.54 -10.00 -2.97
CA GLN A 312 -37.28 -8.93 -3.94
C GLN A 312 -37.93 -7.62 -3.53
N SER A 313 -39.17 -7.65 -3.03
CA SER A 313 -39.86 -6.44 -2.57
C SER A 313 -39.14 -5.76 -1.39
N LYS A 314 -38.67 -6.54 -0.41
CA LYS A 314 -37.86 -6.02 0.71
C LYS A 314 -36.54 -5.39 0.24
N LEU A 315 -35.80 -6.08 -0.63
CA LEU A 315 -34.51 -5.59 -1.15
C LEU A 315 -34.67 -4.35 -2.03
N ASN A 316 -35.71 -4.32 -2.87
CA ASN A 316 -36.02 -3.13 -3.68
C ASN A 316 -36.51 -1.95 -2.83
N THR A 317 -37.08 -2.20 -1.65
CA THR A 317 -37.43 -1.13 -0.71
C THR A 317 -36.18 -0.44 -0.18
N ILE A 318 -35.12 -1.20 0.15
CA ILE A 318 -33.82 -0.64 0.55
C ILE A 318 -33.23 0.22 -0.58
N LEU A 319 -33.30 -0.25 -1.83
CA LEU A 319 -32.83 0.52 -3.00
C LEU A 319 -33.61 1.80 -3.22
N LYS A 320 -34.94 1.78 -3.07
CA LYS A 320 -35.79 2.96 -3.32
C LYS A 320 -35.64 4.04 -2.25
N ASN A 321 -35.44 3.62 -1.00
CA ASN A 321 -35.42 4.53 0.15
C ASN A 321 -34.00 5.07 0.44
N ARG A 322 -33.28 5.56 -0.57
CA ARG A 322 -31.93 6.16 -0.38
C ARG A 322 -31.93 7.67 -0.51
N ASP A 323 -31.62 8.34 0.60
CA ASP A 323 -31.19 9.73 0.65
C ASP A 323 -29.68 9.84 0.42
N SER A 324 -29.17 11.07 0.35
CA SER A 324 -27.72 11.32 0.35
C SER A 324 -27.10 10.69 1.60
N VAL A 325 -26.23 9.69 1.40
CA VAL A 325 -25.53 9.03 2.50
C VAL A 325 -24.34 9.91 2.87
N THR A 326 -24.43 10.60 4.01
CA THR A 326 -23.37 11.47 4.54
C THR A 326 -22.32 10.70 5.34
N SER A 327 -22.65 9.49 5.82
CA SER A 327 -21.75 8.63 6.59
C SER A 327 -22.01 7.15 6.30
N GLN A 328 -20.95 6.35 6.25
CA GLN A 328 -21.03 4.90 6.10
C GLN A 328 -20.08 4.24 7.12
N TYR A 329 -20.60 3.32 7.92
CA TYR A 329 -19.86 2.72 9.05
C TYR A 329 -18.61 1.91 8.65
N TYR A 330 -18.63 1.22 7.52
CA TYR A 330 -17.57 0.32 7.03
C TYR A 330 -16.65 0.93 5.96
N VAL A 331 -16.99 2.07 5.37
CA VAL A 331 -16.26 2.66 4.23
C VAL A 331 -16.23 4.16 4.33
N TYR A 332 -15.03 4.72 4.23
CA TYR A 332 -14.82 6.14 4.07
C TYR A 332 -14.27 6.45 2.67
N LEU A 333 -14.82 7.47 2.02
CA LEU A 333 -14.38 7.98 0.72
C LEU A 333 -13.91 9.43 0.91
N PRO A 334 -12.59 9.67 1.05
CA PRO A 334 -12.03 11.01 1.08
C PRO A 334 -12.15 11.69 -0.29
N PRO A 335 -11.89 13.02 -0.39
CA PRO A 335 -11.97 13.75 -1.65
C PRO A 335 -11.16 13.16 -2.81
N VAL A 336 -10.01 12.54 -2.50
CA VAL A 336 -9.18 11.87 -3.52
C VAL A 336 -9.90 10.67 -4.17
N GLY A 337 -10.87 10.05 -3.49
CA GLY A 337 -11.77 9.02 -4.04
C GLY A 337 -11.44 7.58 -3.63
N ASN A 338 -10.28 7.33 -2.99
CA ASN A 338 -9.88 5.99 -2.52
C ASN A 338 -10.85 5.43 -1.46
N PRO A 339 -11.37 4.20 -1.58
CA PRO A 339 -12.06 3.57 -0.46
C PRO A 339 -11.09 3.24 0.68
N PHE A 340 -11.48 3.63 1.90
CA PHE A 340 -10.88 3.18 3.15
C PHE A 340 -11.87 2.27 3.86
N PHE A 341 -11.47 1.02 4.11
CA PHE A 341 -12.31 0.02 4.77
C PHE A 341 -12.12 0.10 6.29
N MET A 342 -13.20 0.44 6.99
CA MET A 342 -13.23 0.77 8.40
C MET A 342 -14.02 -0.29 9.18
N ASN A 343 -13.73 -0.40 10.48
CA ASN A 343 -14.50 -1.24 11.41
C ASN A 343 -14.60 -2.72 10.99
N GLU A 344 -13.60 -3.21 10.25
CA GLU A 344 -13.44 -4.61 9.87
C GLU A 344 -12.53 -5.30 10.89
N ASN A 345 -13.02 -6.30 11.63
CA ASN A 345 -12.14 -7.09 12.49
C ASN A 345 -11.20 -7.93 11.61
N ASN A 346 -9.89 -7.77 11.78
CA ASN A 346 -8.88 -8.49 11.02
C ASN A 346 -8.53 -9.87 11.59
N PHE A 347 -9.10 -10.24 12.75
CA PHE A 347 -8.84 -11.49 13.47
C PHE A 347 -7.32 -11.73 13.66
N ALA A 348 -6.57 -10.66 13.94
CA ALA A 348 -5.14 -10.76 14.20
C ALA A 348 -4.87 -11.66 15.42
N GLY A 349 -3.94 -12.60 15.27
CA GLY A 349 -3.58 -13.59 16.30
C GLY A 349 -4.06 -15.01 16.00
N VAL A 350 -4.95 -15.20 15.01
CA VAL A 350 -5.38 -16.53 14.54
C VAL A 350 -5.03 -16.68 13.07
N SER A 351 -3.80 -17.11 12.76
CA SER A 351 -3.29 -17.19 11.37
C SER A 351 -4.10 -18.15 10.48
N TYR A 352 -4.75 -19.13 11.08
CA TYR A 352 -5.66 -20.07 10.43
C TYR A 352 -6.98 -20.15 11.21
N PRO A 353 -7.93 -19.25 10.94
CA PRO A 353 -9.20 -19.21 11.66
C PRO A 353 -10.17 -20.29 11.14
N ASP A 354 -11.28 -20.54 11.84
CA ASP A 354 -12.25 -21.58 11.47
C ASP A 354 -12.93 -21.33 10.10
N ALA A 355 -13.66 -22.32 9.58
CA ALA A 355 -14.22 -22.26 8.24
C ALA A 355 -15.23 -21.12 8.05
N GLY A 356 -15.96 -20.71 9.09
CA GLY A 356 -16.89 -19.57 9.03
C GLY A 356 -16.14 -18.24 8.88
N VAL A 357 -15.05 -18.06 9.61
CA VAL A 357 -14.19 -16.87 9.51
C VAL A 357 -13.42 -16.83 8.19
N ARG A 358 -12.97 -17.98 7.66
CA ARG A 358 -12.40 -18.06 6.30
C ARG A 358 -13.43 -17.69 5.24
N LEU A 359 -14.69 -18.11 5.41
CA LEU A 359 -15.78 -17.73 4.51
C LEU A 359 -16.08 -16.21 4.58
N LEU A 360 -16.00 -15.60 5.77
CA LEU A 360 -16.07 -14.15 5.94
C LEU A 360 -14.97 -13.44 5.14
N ALA A 361 -13.73 -13.95 5.14
CA ALA A 361 -12.64 -13.37 4.35
C ALA A 361 -12.97 -13.30 2.86
N LEU A 362 -13.52 -14.39 2.32
CA LEU A 362 -14.01 -14.45 0.95
C LEU A 362 -15.14 -13.43 0.70
N TYR A 363 -16.15 -13.37 1.57
CA TYR A 363 -17.28 -12.45 1.41
C TYR A 363 -16.84 -11.00 1.49
N ARG A 364 -15.95 -10.67 2.42
CA ARG A 364 -15.40 -9.32 2.60
C ARG A 364 -14.67 -8.85 1.35
N TYR A 365 -13.69 -9.62 0.86
CA TYR A 365 -12.95 -9.24 -0.35
C TYR A 365 -13.88 -9.19 -1.57
N TRP A 366 -14.77 -10.16 -1.72
CA TRP A 366 -15.76 -10.19 -2.81
C TRP A 366 -16.63 -8.92 -2.82
N ALA A 367 -17.13 -8.51 -1.65
CA ALA A 367 -17.96 -7.34 -1.47
C ALA A 367 -17.19 -6.05 -1.74
N MET A 368 -15.96 -5.93 -1.23
CA MET A 368 -15.10 -4.76 -1.46
C MET A 368 -14.84 -4.56 -2.96
N VAL A 369 -14.60 -5.63 -3.71
CA VAL A 369 -14.44 -5.55 -5.17
C VAL A 369 -15.77 -5.28 -5.87
N GLN A 370 -16.87 -5.89 -5.43
CA GLN A 370 -18.19 -5.73 -6.05
C GLN A 370 -18.66 -4.27 -6.05
N TYR A 371 -18.35 -3.52 -5.00
CA TYR A 371 -18.89 -2.18 -4.78
C TYR A 371 -17.84 -1.05 -4.83
N TYR A 372 -16.55 -1.33 -4.62
CA TYR A 372 -15.53 -0.29 -4.48
C TYR A 372 -14.28 -0.44 -5.34
N TYR A 373 -14.16 -1.52 -6.12
CA TYR A 373 -13.06 -1.63 -7.10
C TYR A 373 -13.42 -0.90 -8.41
N PRO A 374 -12.66 0.14 -8.82
CA PRO A 374 -12.98 1.00 -9.96
C PRO A 374 -12.97 0.30 -11.32
N TYR A 375 -12.31 -0.86 -11.41
CA TYR A 375 -12.15 -1.61 -12.65
C TYR A 375 -12.94 -2.92 -12.68
N LYS A 376 -13.98 -3.06 -11.84
CA LYS A 376 -14.79 -4.29 -11.79
C LYS A 376 -15.37 -4.70 -13.15
N TYR A 377 -15.71 -3.73 -14.01
CA TYR A 377 -16.21 -3.99 -15.37
C TYR A 377 -15.20 -4.73 -16.27
N ARG A 378 -13.90 -4.77 -15.91
CA ARG A 378 -12.86 -5.56 -16.60
C ARG A 378 -12.84 -7.02 -16.15
N LEU A 379 -13.48 -7.33 -15.01
CA LEU A 379 -13.53 -8.66 -14.47
C LEU A 379 -14.64 -9.45 -15.17
N ASN A 380 -14.26 -10.50 -15.89
CA ASN A 380 -15.24 -11.47 -16.36
C ASN A 380 -15.80 -12.21 -15.14
N ASP A 381 -17.13 -12.22 -15.02
CA ASP A 381 -17.84 -13.11 -14.10
C ASP A 381 -17.48 -12.96 -12.61
N TRP A 382 -17.19 -11.75 -12.11
CA TRP A 382 -16.90 -11.54 -10.68
C TRP A 382 -18.00 -12.11 -9.76
N ASN A 383 -19.26 -12.03 -10.20
CA ASN A 383 -20.41 -12.63 -9.52
C ASN A 383 -20.35 -14.16 -9.41
N LEU A 384 -19.65 -14.86 -10.31
CA LEU A 384 -19.45 -16.32 -10.27
C LEU A 384 -18.26 -16.70 -9.38
N LYS A 385 -17.26 -15.81 -9.25
CA LYS A 385 -16.07 -16.05 -8.40
C LYS A 385 -16.45 -16.34 -6.95
N LEU A 386 -17.50 -15.71 -6.43
CA LEU A 386 -17.98 -16.04 -5.08
C LEU A 386 -18.29 -17.54 -4.93
N GLN A 387 -19.05 -18.12 -5.87
CA GLN A 387 -19.42 -19.53 -5.86
C GLN A 387 -18.21 -20.45 -6.05
N GLU A 388 -17.30 -20.07 -6.96
CA GLU A 388 -16.07 -20.81 -7.26
C GLU A 388 -15.13 -20.92 -6.04
N TYR A 389 -15.03 -19.85 -5.25
CA TYR A 389 -14.08 -19.77 -4.14
C TYR A 389 -14.63 -20.27 -2.80
N ILE A 390 -15.95 -20.43 -2.64
CA ILE A 390 -16.54 -21.01 -1.41
C ILE A 390 -15.89 -22.35 -1.05
N PRO A 391 -15.79 -23.34 -1.96
CA PRO A 391 -15.09 -24.60 -1.67
C PRO A 391 -13.61 -24.43 -1.36
N VAL A 392 -12.93 -23.46 -2.00
CA VAL A 392 -11.50 -23.22 -1.82
C VAL A 392 -11.21 -22.74 -0.39
N PHE A 393 -12.00 -21.80 0.13
CA PHE A 393 -11.83 -21.26 1.48
C PHE A 393 -12.27 -22.23 2.58
N ILE A 394 -13.38 -22.93 2.37
CA ILE A 394 -13.90 -23.87 3.37
C ILE A 394 -12.99 -25.10 3.48
N ASN A 395 -12.52 -25.65 2.36
CA ASN A 395 -11.69 -26.86 2.34
C ASN A 395 -10.19 -26.61 2.55
N ALA A 396 -9.74 -25.36 2.72
CA ALA A 396 -8.36 -25.08 3.14
C ALA A 396 -8.08 -25.84 4.45
N LYS A 397 -6.97 -26.59 4.50
CA LYS A 397 -6.71 -27.55 5.60
C LYS A 397 -5.76 -27.01 6.67
N ASN A 398 -5.06 -25.92 6.36
CA ASN A 398 -4.03 -25.32 7.19
C ASN A 398 -3.81 -23.85 6.77
N GLU A 399 -2.91 -23.16 7.47
CA GLU A 399 -2.53 -21.77 7.21
C GLU A 399 -2.06 -21.56 5.76
N THR A 400 -1.20 -22.43 5.24
CA THR A 400 -0.67 -22.33 3.87
C THR A 400 -1.78 -22.41 2.83
N ASP A 401 -2.69 -23.38 2.95
CA ASP A 401 -3.82 -23.52 2.03
C ASP A 401 -4.74 -22.28 2.08
N TYR A 402 -4.94 -21.71 3.27
CA TYR A 402 -5.76 -20.51 3.46
C TYR A 402 -5.11 -19.25 2.86
N VAL A 403 -3.81 -19.06 3.09
CA VAL A 403 -3.04 -17.95 2.49
C VAL A 403 -3.01 -18.08 0.97
N LEU A 404 -2.84 -19.29 0.43
CA LEU A 404 -2.91 -19.53 -1.02
C LEU A 404 -4.33 -19.31 -1.57
N ALA A 405 -5.39 -19.64 -0.83
CA ALA A 405 -6.76 -19.32 -1.20
C ALA A 405 -6.97 -17.80 -1.31
N CYS A 406 -6.48 -17.04 -0.34
CA CYS A 406 -6.51 -15.57 -0.36
C CYS A 406 -5.70 -15.02 -1.53
N GLN A 407 -4.47 -15.53 -1.75
CA GLN A 407 -3.62 -15.09 -2.86
C GLN A 407 -4.28 -15.32 -4.22
N ARG A 408 -4.93 -16.48 -4.43
CA ARG A 408 -5.67 -16.76 -5.68
C ARG A 408 -6.84 -15.82 -5.87
N LEU A 409 -7.62 -15.57 -4.82
CA LEU A 409 -8.77 -14.66 -4.87
C LEU A 409 -8.32 -13.22 -5.20
N VAL A 410 -7.24 -12.77 -4.56
CA VAL A 410 -6.63 -11.46 -4.78
C VAL A 410 -6.08 -11.35 -6.21
N ALA A 411 -5.35 -12.35 -6.70
CA ALA A 411 -4.84 -12.37 -8.08
C ALA A 411 -5.94 -12.42 -9.15
N ALA A 412 -7.15 -12.91 -8.80
CA ALA A 412 -8.26 -13.06 -9.73
C ALA A 412 -8.83 -11.72 -10.24
N ILE A 413 -8.53 -10.59 -9.59
CA ILE A 413 -8.97 -9.27 -10.08
C ILE A 413 -8.02 -8.67 -11.14
N ASN A 414 -6.93 -9.37 -11.48
CA ASN A 414 -5.95 -8.95 -12.49
C ASN A 414 -5.54 -7.47 -12.32
N ASP A 415 -4.98 -7.16 -11.16
CA ASP A 415 -4.49 -5.84 -10.79
C ASP A 415 -3.09 -5.98 -10.21
N SER A 416 -2.10 -5.27 -10.75
CA SER A 416 -0.72 -5.33 -10.26
C SER A 416 -0.55 -4.79 -8.84
N HIS A 417 -1.43 -3.92 -8.36
CA HIS A 417 -1.42 -3.49 -6.97
C HIS A 417 -1.96 -4.55 -6.01
N ALA A 418 -2.74 -5.52 -6.52
CA ALA A 418 -3.44 -6.46 -5.67
C ALA A 418 -2.54 -7.57 -5.18
N ILE A 419 -1.71 -7.32 -4.18
CA ILE A 419 -0.77 -8.30 -3.62
C ILE A 419 -1.07 -8.60 -2.15
N LEU A 420 -0.72 -9.79 -1.69
CA LEU A 420 -0.57 -10.04 -0.26
C LEU A 420 0.81 -9.53 0.17
N TYR A 421 0.85 -8.69 1.19
CA TYR A 421 2.10 -8.11 1.71
C TYR A 421 2.33 -8.45 3.18
N ASN A 422 3.58 -8.41 3.62
CA ASN A 422 4.02 -8.76 4.98
C ASN A 422 3.59 -10.17 5.44
N ASN A 423 3.50 -11.13 4.52
CA ASN A 423 3.16 -12.52 4.83
C ASN A 423 4.38 -13.43 4.62
N THR A 424 4.87 -14.03 5.69
CA THR A 424 6.10 -14.84 5.73
C THR A 424 6.02 -16.12 4.89
N LEU A 425 4.83 -16.61 4.53
CA LEU A 425 4.69 -17.77 3.63
C LEU A 425 4.89 -17.39 2.16
N LEU A 426 4.79 -16.10 1.82
CA LEU A 426 4.87 -15.61 0.44
C LEU A 426 6.09 -14.73 0.17
N THR A 427 6.81 -14.35 1.23
CA THR A 427 8.04 -13.57 1.18
C THR A 427 9.23 -14.40 1.62
N PRO A 428 10.38 -14.32 0.91
CA PRO A 428 11.58 -15.04 1.30
C PRO A 428 12.08 -14.61 2.68
N LEU A 429 12.41 -15.58 3.52
CA LEU A 429 13.11 -15.38 4.78
C LEU A 429 14.63 -15.33 4.56
N PRO A 430 15.42 -14.70 5.45
CA PRO A 430 16.88 -14.62 5.31
C PRO A 430 17.58 -15.99 5.17
N THR A 431 16.99 -17.03 5.76
CA THR A 431 17.50 -18.43 5.73
C THR A 431 17.00 -19.25 4.55
N ASP A 432 16.10 -18.69 3.73
CA ASP A 432 15.68 -19.38 2.51
C ASP A 432 16.78 -19.26 1.43
N HIS A 433 16.70 -20.12 0.43
CA HIS A 433 17.70 -20.22 -0.63
C HIS A 433 17.22 -19.50 -1.89
N TYR A 434 18.14 -18.85 -2.59
CA TYR A 434 17.90 -18.10 -3.81
C TYR A 434 18.98 -18.39 -4.86
N LEU A 435 18.60 -18.50 -6.13
CA LEU A 435 19.56 -18.56 -7.24
C LEU A 435 20.04 -17.13 -7.56
N PRO A 436 21.34 -16.78 -7.40
CA PRO A 436 21.81 -15.38 -7.42
C PRO A 436 21.92 -14.80 -8.84
N VAL A 437 20.80 -14.73 -9.55
CA VAL A 437 20.67 -14.12 -10.88
C VAL A 437 19.41 -13.27 -10.95
N GLN A 438 19.43 -12.27 -11.83
CA GLN A 438 18.24 -11.57 -12.28
C GLN A 438 17.91 -12.03 -13.69
N THR A 439 16.62 -12.21 -13.97
CA THR A 439 16.14 -12.61 -15.29
C THR A 439 14.98 -11.73 -15.73
N ARG A 440 14.67 -11.81 -17.02
CA ARG A 440 13.51 -11.18 -17.64
C ARG A 440 12.96 -12.09 -18.72
N PHE A 441 11.65 -12.14 -18.88
CA PHE A 441 11.05 -12.77 -20.05
C PHE A 441 11.11 -11.80 -21.24
N ILE A 442 11.76 -12.22 -22.32
CA ILE A 442 11.82 -11.50 -23.60
C ILE A 442 11.19 -12.42 -24.64
N ASN A 443 10.01 -12.07 -25.16
CA ASN A 443 9.23 -12.93 -26.06
C ASN A 443 9.11 -14.37 -25.53
N ASP A 444 8.61 -14.52 -24.30
CA ASP A 444 8.47 -15.80 -23.59
C ASP A 444 9.75 -16.60 -23.33
N THR A 445 10.91 -16.02 -23.67
CA THR A 445 12.22 -16.61 -23.40
C THR A 445 12.77 -16.02 -22.10
N LEU A 446 13.11 -16.87 -21.13
CA LEU A 446 13.70 -16.45 -19.87
C LEU A 446 15.20 -16.16 -20.06
N VAL A 447 15.59 -14.89 -20.02
CA VAL A 447 16.96 -14.44 -20.28
C VAL A 447 17.59 -13.95 -18.98
N VAL A 448 18.82 -14.37 -18.70
CA VAL A 448 19.63 -13.83 -17.58
C VAL A 448 20.03 -12.39 -17.91
N THR A 449 19.57 -11.42 -17.13
CA THR A 449 19.89 -10.00 -17.33
C THR A 449 21.06 -9.54 -16.46
N ASN A 450 21.26 -10.20 -15.32
CA ASN A 450 22.35 -9.90 -14.40
C ASN A 450 22.72 -11.11 -13.52
N VAL A 451 23.95 -11.12 -13.01
CA VAL A 451 24.41 -12.08 -11.99
C VAL A 451 24.64 -11.31 -10.71
N LEU A 452 23.97 -11.73 -9.63
CA LEU A 452 24.01 -11.01 -8.36
C LEU A 452 25.30 -11.32 -7.59
N PRO A 453 25.95 -10.31 -6.97
CA PRO A 453 27.05 -10.54 -6.07
C PRO A 453 26.59 -11.22 -4.78
N THR A 454 27.44 -12.09 -4.22
CA THR A 454 27.18 -12.80 -2.95
C THR A 454 28.35 -12.59 -2.00
N ALA A 455 28.11 -12.72 -0.69
CA ALA A 455 29.13 -12.51 0.35
C ALA A 455 30.35 -13.46 0.25
N GLY A 456 30.21 -14.61 -0.42
CA GLY A 456 31.25 -15.66 -0.51
C GLY A 456 31.81 -15.93 -1.91
N THR A 457 31.24 -15.38 -2.98
CA THR A 457 31.71 -15.63 -4.36
C THR A 457 31.60 -14.41 -5.26
N SER A 458 32.64 -14.19 -6.09
CA SER A 458 32.60 -13.18 -7.16
C SER A 458 31.58 -13.58 -8.24
N PRO A 459 30.77 -12.65 -8.78
CA PRO A 459 29.87 -12.92 -9.92
C PRO A 459 30.55 -13.59 -11.11
N SER A 460 31.85 -13.35 -11.31
CA SER A 460 32.65 -13.93 -12.40
C SER A 460 32.86 -15.44 -12.29
N ALA A 461 32.65 -16.03 -11.11
CA ALA A 461 32.73 -17.47 -10.87
C ALA A 461 31.40 -18.20 -11.12
N ASN A 462 30.32 -17.46 -11.39
CA ASN A 462 29.00 -18.04 -11.66
C ASN A 462 28.99 -18.75 -13.03
N PRO A 463 28.52 -20.01 -13.12
CA PRO A 463 28.37 -20.71 -14.40
C PRO A 463 27.39 -20.05 -15.37
N LEU A 464 26.45 -19.24 -14.87
CA LEU A 464 25.52 -18.43 -15.65
C LEU A 464 26.16 -17.09 -16.00
N LYS A 465 25.89 -16.62 -17.21
CA LYS A 465 26.34 -15.32 -17.72
C LYS A 465 25.15 -14.49 -18.18
N LYS A 466 25.34 -13.16 -18.17
CA LYS A 466 24.39 -12.22 -18.76
C LYS A 466 24.12 -12.62 -20.22
N GLY A 467 22.84 -12.76 -20.54
CA GLY A 467 22.32 -13.15 -21.85
C GLY A 467 22.19 -14.65 -22.09
N ASP A 468 22.56 -15.52 -21.13
CA ASP A 468 22.18 -16.93 -21.18
C ASP A 468 20.65 -17.09 -21.15
N ILE A 469 20.14 -18.09 -21.86
CA ILE A 469 18.71 -18.42 -21.90
C ILE A 469 18.46 -19.62 -20.99
N ILE A 470 17.52 -19.51 -20.05
CA ILE A 470 17.08 -20.62 -19.21
C ILE A 470 15.86 -21.28 -19.89
N LEU A 471 16.05 -22.50 -20.39
CA LEU A 471 15.02 -23.28 -21.08
C LEU A 471 14.15 -24.06 -20.09
N ALA A 472 14.75 -24.61 -19.03
CA ALA A 472 14.05 -25.40 -18.02
C ALA A 472 14.65 -25.23 -16.61
N ILE A 473 13.80 -25.32 -15.60
CA ILE A 473 14.11 -25.28 -14.17
C ILE A 473 13.57 -26.58 -13.55
N ASN A 474 14.43 -27.38 -12.91
CA ASN A 474 14.08 -28.68 -12.33
C ASN A 474 13.24 -29.54 -13.29
N ASP A 475 13.74 -29.70 -14.51
CA ASP A 475 13.11 -30.47 -15.60
C ASP A 475 11.77 -29.94 -16.14
N THR A 476 11.31 -28.79 -15.65
CA THR A 476 10.12 -28.12 -16.16
C THR A 476 10.50 -26.95 -17.06
N ASN A 477 9.94 -26.88 -18.26
CA ASN A 477 10.15 -25.75 -19.15
C ASN A 477 9.83 -24.40 -18.46
N ALA A 478 10.71 -23.41 -18.60
CA ALA A 478 10.65 -22.18 -17.81
C ALA A 478 9.35 -21.38 -18.04
N ILE A 479 8.88 -21.24 -19.28
CA ILE A 479 7.62 -20.54 -19.56
C ILE A 479 6.40 -21.36 -19.12
N ALA A 480 6.45 -22.69 -19.23
CA ALA A 480 5.40 -23.55 -18.70
C ALA A 480 5.27 -23.42 -17.16
N MET A 481 6.40 -23.35 -16.45
CA MET A 481 6.43 -23.10 -15.01
C MET A 481 5.84 -21.73 -14.65
N ALA A 482 6.20 -20.67 -15.38
CA ALA A 482 5.63 -19.35 -15.19
C ALA A 482 4.11 -19.33 -15.45
N ASN A 483 3.65 -19.97 -16.53
CA ASN A 483 2.22 -20.06 -16.84
C ASN A 483 1.42 -20.78 -15.74
N ALA A 484 1.99 -21.81 -15.11
CA ALA A 484 1.36 -22.51 -13.99
C ALA A 484 1.23 -21.64 -12.72
N MET A 485 2.09 -20.63 -12.56
CA MET A 485 2.04 -19.67 -11.44
C MET A 485 0.98 -18.57 -11.64
N MET A 486 0.57 -18.28 -12.88
CA MET A 486 -0.32 -17.16 -13.23
C MET A 486 -1.60 -17.01 -12.36
N PRO A 487 -2.28 -18.08 -11.91
CA PRO A 487 -3.45 -17.96 -11.03
C PRO A 487 -3.15 -17.39 -9.62
N TYR A 488 -1.88 -17.34 -9.22
CA TYR A 488 -1.40 -16.85 -7.93
C TYR A 488 -0.64 -15.53 -8.05
N ILE A 489 -0.43 -15.06 -9.29
CA ILE A 489 0.34 -13.87 -9.59
C ILE A 489 -0.64 -12.79 -10.05
N SER A 490 -0.69 -11.75 -9.25
CA SER A 490 -1.40 -10.53 -9.55
C SER A 490 -0.69 -9.78 -10.65
N GLY A 491 -1.46 -9.09 -11.48
CA GLY A 491 -0.92 -8.29 -12.56
C GLY A 491 -1.99 -7.90 -13.55
N SER A 492 -1.92 -6.65 -14.01
CA SER A 492 -2.94 -6.06 -14.88
C SER A 492 -2.83 -6.53 -16.32
N ASN A 493 -1.65 -7.01 -16.74
CA ASN A 493 -1.43 -7.66 -18.01
C ASN A 493 -0.42 -8.81 -17.89
N ARG A 494 -0.22 -9.56 -18.98
CA ARG A 494 0.62 -10.76 -18.98
C ARG A 494 2.10 -10.44 -18.78
N GLN A 495 2.57 -9.35 -19.38
CA GLN A 495 3.97 -8.92 -19.31
C GLN A 495 4.36 -8.55 -17.88
N ASP A 496 3.47 -7.84 -17.19
CA ASP A 496 3.59 -7.52 -15.77
C ASP A 496 3.65 -8.77 -14.87
N LYS A 497 2.77 -9.76 -15.09
CA LYS A 497 2.86 -11.03 -14.37
C LYS A 497 4.18 -11.76 -14.62
N LEU A 498 4.65 -11.77 -15.87
CA LEU A 498 5.93 -12.38 -16.22
C LEU A 498 7.12 -11.66 -15.59
N ARG A 499 7.07 -10.32 -15.47
CA ARG A 499 8.06 -9.52 -14.75
C ARG A 499 8.19 -10.00 -13.31
N ASP A 500 7.09 -10.05 -12.57
CA ASP A 500 7.10 -10.43 -11.15
C ASP A 500 7.54 -11.88 -10.95
N ILE A 501 7.14 -12.78 -11.85
CA ILE A 501 7.61 -14.17 -11.85
C ILE A 501 9.13 -14.23 -12.04
N ALA A 502 9.66 -13.51 -13.04
CA ALA A 502 11.08 -13.50 -13.38
C ALA A 502 11.94 -12.81 -12.31
N MET A 503 11.43 -11.78 -11.65
CA MET A 503 12.16 -11.00 -10.63
C MET A 503 12.43 -11.75 -9.33
N GLY A 504 11.83 -12.93 -9.10
CA GLY A 504 12.29 -13.79 -8.01
C GLY A 504 11.45 -15.01 -7.67
N LYS A 505 10.19 -15.11 -8.15
CA LYS A 505 9.31 -16.24 -7.79
C LYS A 505 9.81 -17.58 -8.32
N LEU A 506 10.52 -17.59 -9.46
CA LEU A 506 11.10 -18.82 -10.01
C LEU A 506 12.28 -19.37 -9.20
N PHE A 507 13.01 -18.51 -8.48
CA PHE A 507 14.37 -18.78 -8.02
C PHE A 507 14.54 -18.88 -6.52
N TRP A 508 13.46 -18.70 -5.76
CA TRP A 508 13.44 -18.84 -4.31
C TRP A 508 12.93 -20.22 -3.86
N ARG A 509 13.58 -20.85 -2.88
CA ARG A 509 13.19 -22.14 -2.29
C ARG A 509 13.46 -22.16 -0.79
N HIS A 510 12.53 -22.72 -0.03
CA HIS A 510 12.70 -22.87 1.43
C HIS A 510 13.79 -23.88 1.81
N LYS A 511 13.86 -25.03 1.11
CA LYS A 511 14.70 -26.17 1.53
C LYS A 511 15.76 -26.59 0.52
N ASP A 512 15.59 -26.25 -0.75
CA ASP A 512 16.48 -26.71 -1.81
C ASP A 512 17.74 -25.84 -1.84
N THR A 513 18.91 -26.46 -1.70
CA THR A 513 20.22 -25.78 -1.74
C THR A 513 20.83 -25.77 -3.14
N LYS A 514 20.18 -26.43 -4.10
CA LYS A 514 20.64 -26.58 -5.48
C LYS A 514 19.46 -26.51 -6.44
N MET A 515 19.74 -26.02 -7.65
CA MET A 515 18.75 -25.93 -8.72
C MET A 515 19.31 -26.47 -10.04
N LYS A 516 18.57 -27.39 -10.67
CA LYS A 516 18.92 -27.93 -11.99
C LYS A 516 18.38 -26.99 -13.06
N LEU A 517 19.25 -26.53 -13.95
CA LEU A 517 18.88 -25.65 -15.06
C LEU A 517 19.30 -26.27 -16.40
N GLN A 518 18.40 -26.25 -17.38
CA GLN A 518 18.78 -26.42 -18.78
C GLN A 518 18.95 -25.03 -19.39
N ILE A 519 20.14 -24.73 -19.89
CA ILE A 519 20.48 -23.41 -20.44
C ILE A 519 20.99 -23.50 -21.87
N MET A 520 20.79 -22.42 -22.62
CA MET A 520 21.41 -22.18 -23.92
C MET A 520 22.37 -20.98 -23.80
N ASP A 521 23.65 -21.22 -24.05
CA ASP A 521 24.71 -20.22 -23.93
C ASP A 521 24.80 -19.29 -25.16
N SER A 522 25.79 -18.40 -25.15
CA SER A 522 26.06 -17.45 -26.25
C SER A 522 26.38 -18.12 -27.59
N SER A 523 26.88 -19.36 -27.57
CA SER A 523 27.22 -20.15 -28.76
C SER A 523 26.08 -21.07 -29.21
N ASN A 524 24.88 -20.88 -28.65
CA ASN A 524 23.70 -21.72 -28.86
C ASN A 524 23.88 -23.19 -28.42
N HIS A 525 24.87 -23.48 -27.57
CA HIS A 525 25.01 -24.81 -27.00
C HIS A 525 24.03 -24.98 -25.84
N ILE A 526 23.25 -26.05 -25.89
CA ILE A 526 22.36 -26.44 -24.82
C ILE A 526 23.13 -27.34 -23.85
N LYS A 527 23.10 -26.98 -22.56
CA LYS A 527 23.69 -27.80 -21.49
C LYS A 527 22.81 -27.78 -20.25
N THR A 528 22.91 -28.85 -19.48
CA THR A 528 22.29 -28.96 -18.16
C THR A 528 23.36 -28.67 -17.11
N ILE A 529 23.07 -27.77 -16.19
CA ILE A 529 23.94 -27.42 -15.07
C ILE A 529 23.18 -27.58 -13.75
N GLU A 530 23.92 -27.93 -12.71
CA GLU A 530 23.43 -27.90 -11.32
C GLU A 530 24.03 -26.67 -10.65
N MET A 531 23.17 -25.73 -10.27
CA MET A 531 23.56 -24.46 -9.67
C MET A 531 23.42 -24.51 -8.15
N PRO A 532 24.46 -24.14 -7.37
CA PRO A 532 24.28 -23.89 -5.95
C PRO A 532 23.39 -22.66 -5.76
N MET A 533 22.47 -22.75 -4.81
CA MET A 533 21.69 -21.62 -4.32
C MET A 533 22.38 -21.04 -3.08
N VAL A 534 22.16 -19.76 -2.81
CA VAL A 534 22.73 -19.07 -1.64
C VAL A 534 21.61 -18.66 -0.70
N GLU A 535 21.91 -18.52 0.58
CA GLU A 535 20.94 -17.92 1.49
C GLU A 535 20.60 -16.49 1.06
N VAL A 536 19.35 -16.08 1.24
CA VAL A 536 18.90 -14.71 0.93
C VAL A 536 19.75 -13.68 1.69
N SER A 537 20.18 -14.01 2.92
CA SER A 537 21.08 -13.20 3.75
C SER A 537 22.45 -12.92 3.10
N GLU A 538 22.90 -13.76 2.17
CA GLU A 538 24.19 -13.64 1.48
C GLU A 538 24.12 -12.81 0.20
N LEU A 539 22.91 -12.48 -0.28
CA LEU A 539 22.73 -11.65 -1.46
C LEU A 539 23.17 -10.22 -1.18
N LEU A 540 24.12 -9.73 -1.97
CA LEU A 540 24.57 -8.35 -1.87
C LEU A 540 23.75 -7.47 -2.83
N ARG A 541 23.36 -6.29 -2.35
CA ARG A 541 22.78 -5.27 -3.24
C ARG A 541 23.82 -4.89 -4.30
N PRO A 542 23.48 -4.95 -5.60
CA PRO A 542 24.37 -4.44 -6.63
C PRO A 542 24.72 -2.98 -6.32
N LYS A 543 26.01 -2.62 -6.37
CA LYS A 543 26.41 -1.21 -6.29
C LYS A 543 25.96 -0.53 -7.58
N HIS A 544 25.00 0.39 -7.48
CA HIS A 544 24.63 1.25 -8.60
C HIS A 544 25.75 2.26 -8.83
N SER A 545 26.49 2.12 -9.93
CA SER A 545 27.52 3.07 -10.38
C SER A 545 27.00 4.06 -11.42
N ASP A 546 25.70 4.02 -11.74
CA ASP A 546 25.15 4.78 -12.84
C ASP A 546 24.91 6.24 -12.44
N GLU A 547 25.28 7.16 -13.31
CA GLU A 547 24.95 8.58 -13.18
C GLU A 547 23.43 8.79 -13.31
N THR A 548 22.85 9.62 -12.43
CA THR A 548 21.43 9.99 -12.48
C THR A 548 21.05 10.66 -13.80
N TYR A 549 21.93 11.53 -14.30
CA TYR A 549 21.77 12.21 -15.59
C TYR A 549 23.14 12.45 -16.23
N LYS A 550 23.20 12.40 -17.57
CA LYS A 550 24.43 12.59 -18.34
C LYS A 550 24.16 13.09 -19.75
N LEU A 551 25.21 13.58 -20.41
CA LEU A 551 25.16 13.97 -21.81
C LEU A 551 25.58 12.79 -22.70
N LEU A 552 24.76 12.47 -23.69
CA LEU A 552 25.03 11.49 -24.74
C LEU A 552 25.32 12.23 -26.05
N LYS A 553 26.33 11.76 -26.80
CA LYS A 553 26.68 12.28 -28.13
C LYS A 553 26.79 13.82 -28.15
N ASP A 554 27.30 14.39 -27.06
CA ASP A 554 27.50 15.83 -26.81
C ASP A 554 26.27 16.74 -26.96
N SER A 555 25.07 16.19 -27.18
CA SER A 555 23.89 16.98 -27.56
C SER A 555 22.54 16.41 -27.13
N ILE A 556 22.54 15.27 -26.43
CA ILE A 556 21.33 14.59 -25.95
C ILE A 556 21.43 14.44 -24.43
N GLY A 557 20.53 15.06 -23.68
CA GLY A 557 20.45 14.83 -22.24
C GLY A 557 19.78 13.48 -21.96
N TYR A 558 20.34 12.67 -21.07
CA TYR A 558 19.73 11.42 -20.62
C TYR A 558 19.51 11.48 -19.11
N ILE A 559 18.31 11.16 -18.65
CA ILE A 559 17.86 11.32 -17.26
C ILE A 559 17.17 10.03 -16.79
N LYS A 560 17.63 9.45 -15.69
CA LYS A 560 17.00 8.28 -15.04
C LYS A 560 16.04 8.72 -13.97
N ILE A 561 14.74 8.53 -14.16
CA ILE A 561 13.75 9.07 -13.22
C ILE A 561 13.84 8.42 -11.83
N GLY A 562 14.16 7.13 -11.77
CA GLY A 562 14.24 6.39 -10.51
C GLY A 562 15.47 6.72 -9.65
N MET A 563 16.36 7.60 -10.14
CA MET A 563 17.54 8.06 -9.41
C MET A 563 17.50 9.57 -9.11
N LEU A 564 16.46 10.27 -9.56
CA LEU A 564 16.26 11.69 -9.33
C LEU A 564 16.03 11.97 -7.85
N LYS A 565 16.58 13.09 -7.37
CA LYS A 565 16.42 13.60 -6.01
C LYS A 565 15.83 15.01 -6.04
N ASN A 566 15.23 15.41 -4.92
CA ASN A 566 14.77 16.78 -4.74
C ASN A 566 15.95 17.74 -4.90
N GLY A 567 15.77 18.76 -5.75
CA GLY A 567 16.81 19.76 -6.07
C GLY A 567 17.63 19.49 -7.33
N ASP A 568 17.55 18.30 -7.94
CA ASP A 568 18.29 18.02 -9.19
C ASP A 568 17.78 18.84 -10.39
N PHE A 569 16.52 19.27 -10.35
CA PHE A 569 15.82 19.90 -11.47
C PHE A 569 16.53 21.14 -12.02
N GLU A 570 16.93 22.09 -11.16
CA GLU A 570 17.55 23.34 -11.63
C GLU A 570 18.89 23.08 -12.34
N ASN A 571 19.70 22.14 -11.82
CA ASN A 571 20.96 21.76 -12.44
C ASN A 571 20.72 21.05 -13.79
N ILE A 572 19.76 20.13 -13.85
CA ILE A 572 19.39 19.43 -15.09
C ILE A 572 18.86 20.42 -16.13
N LYS A 573 17.97 21.32 -15.71
CA LYS A 573 17.37 22.34 -16.56
C LYS A 573 18.45 23.25 -17.14
N GLU A 574 19.33 23.80 -16.31
CA GLU A 574 20.41 24.67 -16.77
C GLU A 574 21.39 23.95 -17.70
N TRP A 575 21.74 22.70 -17.39
CA TRP A 575 22.70 21.95 -18.18
C TRP A 575 22.11 21.53 -19.53
N PHE A 576 20.86 21.11 -19.56
CA PHE A 576 20.25 20.54 -20.77
C PHE A 576 19.34 21.49 -21.54
N LYS A 577 19.03 22.70 -21.08
CA LYS A 577 18.13 23.63 -21.82
C LYS A 577 18.56 23.94 -23.27
N LYS A 578 19.83 23.70 -23.63
CA LYS A 578 20.39 23.91 -24.98
C LYS A 578 20.64 22.61 -25.76
N THR A 579 20.33 21.44 -25.21
CA THR A 579 20.47 20.17 -25.95
C THR A 579 19.42 20.09 -27.05
N ASN A 580 19.66 19.22 -28.04
CA ASN A 580 18.71 18.99 -29.14
C ASN A 580 17.55 18.08 -28.70
N ALA A 581 17.83 17.19 -27.76
CA ALA A 581 16.85 16.29 -27.20
C ALA A 581 17.12 15.95 -25.73
N LEU A 582 16.06 15.47 -25.07
CA LEU A 582 16.09 14.82 -23.77
C LEU A 582 15.54 13.40 -23.90
N ILE A 583 16.20 12.44 -23.25
CA ILE A 583 15.73 11.08 -23.05
C ILE A 583 15.46 10.89 -21.56
N PHE A 584 14.21 10.64 -21.19
CA PHE A 584 13.83 10.26 -19.83
C PHE A 584 13.61 8.75 -19.75
N ASP A 585 14.33 8.09 -18.87
CA ASP A 585 14.21 6.65 -18.65
C ASP A 585 13.22 6.37 -17.53
N PHE A 586 12.00 5.97 -17.90
CA PHE A 586 10.88 5.66 -17.03
C PHE A 586 10.84 4.17 -16.60
N ARG A 587 11.89 3.40 -16.93
CA ARG A 587 12.05 1.99 -16.50
C ARG A 587 12.57 1.86 -15.06
N GLY A 588 12.46 2.92 -14.27
CA GLY A 588 12.76 2.98 -12.85
C GLY A 588 11.68 3.78 -12.12
N TYR A 589 11.35 3.39 -10.89
CA TYR A 589 10.24 4.00 -10.17
C TYR A 589 10.65 5.37 -9.57
N PRO A 590 9.89 6.46 -9.79
CA PRO A 590 10.25 7.78 -9.28
C PRO A 590 10.13 7.89 -7.75
N HIS A 591 11.01 8.68 -7.14
CA HIS A 591 11.02 8.98 -5.69
C HIS A 591 10.70 10.44 -5.37
N ILE A 592 10.43 11.25 -6.39
CA ILE A 592 10.07 12.67 -6.31
C ILE A 592 8.87 12.95 -7.23
N ASP A 593 8.31 14.15 -7.15
CA ASP A 593 7.23 14.59 -8.04
C ASP A 593 7.74 14.91 -9.46
N VAL A 594 8.03 13.86 -10.24
CA VAL A 594 8.45 13.99 -11.64
C VAL A 594 7.32 14.59 -12.50
N THR A 595 6.07 14.27 -12.17
CA THR A 595 4.86 14.71 -12.88
C THR A 595 4.80 16.22 -12.99
N HIS A 596 4.82 16.95 -11.86
CA HIS A 596 4.65 18.39 -11.89
C HIS A 596 5.96 19.15 -12.07
N ILE A 597 7.09 18.63 -11.59
CA ILE A 597 8.38 19.33 -11.70
C ILE A 597 8.88 19.29 -13.15
N TYR A 598 8.98 18.09 -13.73
CA TYR A 598 9.53 17.94 -15.08
C TYR A 598 8.45 18.03 -16.15
N GLY A 599 7.23 17.54 -15.89
CA GLY A 599 6.12 17.66 -16.84
C GLY A 599 5.76 19.12 -17.13
N ALA A 600 5.78 20.01 -16.12
CA ALA A 600 5.56 21.44 -16.32
C ALA A 600 6.64 22.10 -17.20
N TRP A 601 7.85 21.54 -17.26
CA TRP A 601 8.89 22.05 -18.16
C TRP A 601 8.60 21.79 -19.64
N LEU A 602 7.64 20.90 -19.93
CA LEU A 602 7.33 20.46 -21.29
C LEU A 602 6.09 21.12 -21.90
N SER A 603 5.29 21.85 -21.10
CA SER A 603 4.07 22.49 -21.58
C SER A 603 4.01 23.98 -21.26
N SER A 604 3.69 24.77 -22.28
CA SER A 604 3.55 26.23 -22.18
C SER A 604 2.16 26.69 -21.75
N THR A 605 1.22 25.78 -21.54
CA THR A 605 -0.16 26.09 -21.17
C THR A 605 -0.63 25.13 -20.10
N ARG A 606 -1.62 25.53 -19.29
CA ARG A 606 -2.29 24.59 -18.38
C ARG A 606 -2.90 23.44 -19.20
N THR A 607 -2.39 22.22 -19.00
CA THR A 607 -2.69 21.07 -19.88
C THR A 607 -3.32 19.93 -19.10
N LEU A 608 -4.52 19.54 -19.49
CA LEU A 608 -5.20 18.36 -18.94
C LEU A 608 -4.53 17.08 -19.47
N PHE A 609 -4.13 16.18 -18.57
CA PHE A 609 -3.46 14.93 -18.96
C PHE A 609 -4.10 13.67 -18.38
N SER A 610 -4.94 13.78 -17.35
CA SER A 610 -5.62 12.61 -16.77
C SER A 610 -7.02 12.94 -16.23
N ALA A 611 -7.82 11.88 -16.14
CA ALA A 611 -9.10 11.85 -15.47
C ALA A 611 -9.14 10.68 -14.48
N SER A 612 -9.88 10.83 -13.39
CA SER A 612 -9.98 9.83 -12.32
C SER A 612 -11.40 9.36 -12.11
N SER A 613 -11.58 8.11 -11.65
CA SER A 613 -12.89 7.62 -11.22
C SER A 613 -13.20 7.98 -9.77
N HIS A 614 -14.43 8.38 -9.50
CA HIS A 614 -14.97 8.62 -8.15
C HIS A 614 -16.15 7.71 -7.87
N ASN A 615 -16.16 7.05 -6.70
CA ASN A 615 -17.24 6.19 -6.23
C ASN A 615 -18.32 7.01 -5.51
N SER A 616 -19.57 6.54 -5.53
CA SER A 616 -20.66 7.13 -4.74
C SER A 616 -20.87 6.40 -3.41
N ALA A 617 -20.73 7.12 -2.29
CA ALA A 617 -21.15 6.62 -0.97
C ALA A 617 -22.66 6.29 -0.94
N THR A 618 -23.48 7.09 -1.64
CA THR A 618 -24.93 6.87 -1.76
C THR A 618 -25.28 5.69 -2.65
N TRP A 619 -24.46 5.36 -3.64
CA TRP A 619 -24.70 4.26 -4.56
C TRP A 619 -23.44 3.40 -4.72
N PRO A 620 -23.09 2.56 -3.72
CA PRO A 620 -21.92 1.68 -3.81
C PRO A 620 -21.94 0.88 -5.11
N GLY A 621 -20.86 0.93 -5.86
CA GLY A 621 -20.73 0.35 -7.21
C GLY A 621 -21.01 1.33 -8.36
N LEU A 622 -21.48 2.54 -8.08
CA LEU A 622 -21.56 3.63 -9.05
C LEU A 622 -20.21 4.34 -9.12
N PHE A 623 -19.67 4.48 -10.33
CA PHE A 623 -18.45 5.25 -10.59
C PHE A 623 -18.67 6.26 -11.70
N HIS A 624 -18.18 7.48 -11.47
CA HIS A 624 -18.11 8.54 -12.46
C HIS A 624 -16.65 8.88 -12.77
N ILE A 625 -16.35 9.37 -13.97
CA ILE A 625 -15.03 9.86 -14.34
C ILE A 625 -15.05 11.38 -14.40
N GLU A 626 -14.06 12.00 -13.77
CA GLU A 626 -13.88 13.45 -13.76
C GLU A 626 -12.45 13.81 -14.14
N ASN A 627 -12.26 14.98 -14.73
CA ASN A 627 -10.92 15.47 -15.09
C ASN A 627 -10.18 15.92 -13.83
N THR A 628 -8.98 15.40 -13.60
CA THR A 628 -8.28 15.55 -12.31
C THR A 628 -6.82 15.96 -12.45
N GLY A 629 -6.09 15.48 -13.47
CA GLY A 629 -4.67 15.79 -13.65
C GLY A 629 -4.42 16.94 -14.60
N TYR A 630 -3.78 17.99 -14.10
CA TYR A 630 -3.36 19.14 -14.90
C TYR A 630 -1.89 19.46 -14.68
N LEU A 631 -1.16 19.66 -15.77
CA LEU A 631 0.13 20.34 -15.73
C LEU A 631 -0.10 21.86 -15.60
N PRO A 632 0.68 22.56 -14.76
CA PRO A 632 0.60 24.01 -14.67
C PRO A 632 1.14 24.66 -15.96
N GLU A 633 0.75 25.92 -16.17
CA GLU A 633 1.33 26.75 -17.22
C GLU A 633 2.77 27.13 -16.87
N ASN A 634 3.67 27.07 -17.86
CA ASN A 634 5.06 27.48 -17.70
C ASN A 634 5.59 28.20 -18.94
N ALA A 635 6.02 29.45 -18.80
CA ALA A 635 6.57 30.22 -19.91
C ALA A 635 7.96 29.72 -20.37
N ASP A 636 8.71 29.10 -19.47
CA ASP A 636 10.07 28.63 -19.72
C ASP A 636 10.09 27.11 -19.95
N THR A 637 9.71 26.71 -21.17
CA THR A 637 9.65 25.31 -21.58
C THR A 637 10.85 24.86 -22.41
N TYR A 638 11.18 23.57 -22.30
CA TYR A 638 12.18 22.94 -23.15
C TYR A 638 11.75 22.98 -24.62
N LYS A 639 12.70 23.29 -25.52
CA LYS A 639 12.42 23.52 -26.95
C LYS A 639 12.88 22.38 -27.87
N GLY A 640 13.66 21.43 -27.35
CA GLY A 640 14.13 20.27 -28.10
C GLY A 640 13.10 19.12 -28.11
N LYS A 641 13.51 17.99 -28.70
CA LYS A 641 12.69 16.75 -28.69
C LYS A 641 12.74 16.08 -27.33
N VAL A 642 11.65 15.46 -26.90
CA VAL A 642 11.64 14.67 -25.67
C VAL A 642 11.26 13.23 -26.02
N ILE A 643 12.05 12.29 -25.54
CA ILE A 643 11.80 10.86 -25.71
C ILE A 643 11.68 10.25 -24.32
N ILE A 644 10.65 9.44 -24.09
CA ILE A 644 10.51 8.68 -22.84
C ILE A 644 10.64 7.18 -23.11
N LEU A 645 11.41 6.47 -22.29
CA LEU A 645 11.64 5.03 -22.40
C LEU A 645 10.80 4.29 -21.36
N VAL A 646 9.97 3.35 -21.79
CA VAL A 646 9.09 2.59 -20.90
C VAL A 646 9.11 1.11 -21.19
N ASP A 647 8.82 0.30 -20.18
CA ASP A 647 8.57 -1.13 -20.34
C ASP A 647 7.68 -1.66 -19.20
N GLU A 648 7.55 -2.97 -19.04
CA GLU A 648 6.70 -3.57 -18.02
C GLU A 648 7.11 -3.23 -16.57
N THR A 649 8.28 -2.63 -16.35
CA THR A 649 8.70 -2.11 -15.04
C THR A 649 8.16 -0.70 -14.74
N THR A 650 7.70 0.03 -15.75
CA THR A 650 7.00 1.30 -15.60
C THR A 650 5.60 1.01 -15.03
N GLN A 651 5.37 1.41 -13.78
CA GLN A 651 4.14 1.10 -13.04
C GLN A 651 3.70 2.30 -12.19
N SER A 652 2.39 2.45 -11.98
CA SER A 652 1.81 3.37 -10.98
C SER A 652 2.29 4.81 -11.16
N ALA A 653 2.96 5.42 -10.17
CA ALA A 653 3.45 6.80 -10.28
C ALA A 653 4.34 7.05 -11.52
N ALA A 654 5.06 6.04 -12.00
CA ALA A 654 5.84 6.15 -13.24
C ALA A 654 4.94 6.24 -14.48
N GLU A 655 3.82 5.51 -14.51
CA GLU A 655 2.81 5.60 -15.58
C GLU A 655 2.12 6.96 -15.56
N TYR A 656 1.70 7.42 -14.38
CA TYR A 656 1.05 8.72 -14.22
C TYR A 656 1.94 9.88 -14.68
N ALA A 657 3.23 9.86 -14.31
CA ALA A 657 4.21 10.85 -14.75
C ALA A 657 4.46 10.76 -16.26
N ALA A 658 4.49 9.56 -16.84
CA ALA A 658 4.62 9.38 -18.28
C ALA A 658 3.40 9.93 -19.05
N MET A 659 2.18 9.73 -18.53
CA MET A 659 0.97 10.36 -19.09
C MET A 659 1.06 11.88 -19.11
N ALA A 660 1.56 12.48 -18.03
CA ALA A 660 1.75 13.92 -17.96
C ALA A 660 2.73 14.42 -19.04
N PHE A 661 3.84 13.71 -19.26
CA PHE A 661 4.77 14.03 -20.35
C PHE A 661 4.09 13.92 -21.71
N GLN A 662 3.34 12.85 -21.95
CA GLN A 662 2.61 12.60 -23.19
C GLN A 662 1.53 13.61 -23.55
N ALA A 663 1.18 14.51 -22.62
CA ALA A 663 0.29 15.64 -22.86
C ALA A 663 0.96 16.77 -23.68
N SER A 664 2.29 16.73 -23.83
CA SER A 664 3.04 17.64 -24.69
C SER A 664 3.35 17.00 -26.06
N ASP A 665 3.13 17.76 -27.14
CA ASP A 665 3.33 17.29 -28.52
C ASP A 665 4.80 17.03 -28.89
N ILE A 666 5.76 17.50 -28.07
CA ILE A 666 7.19 17.28 -28.31
C ILE A 666 7.68 15.91 -27.80
N VAL A 667 6.80 15.15 -27.13
CA VAL A 667 7.14 13.87 -26.48
C VAL A 667 6.88 12.70 -27.41
N THR A 668 7.85 11.79 -27.52
CA THR A 668 7.72 10.47 -28.16
C THR A 668 7.99 9.37 -27.15
N THR A 669 7.06 8.44 -26.99
CA THR A 669 7.16 7.29 -26.08
C THR A 669 7.66 6.06 -26.82
N ILE A 670 8.72 5.44 -26.32
CA ILE A 670 9.38 4.29 -26.95
C ILE A 670 9.52 3.15 -25.96
N GLY A 671 9.23 1.92 -26.41
CA GLY A 671 9.49 0.72 -25.64
C GLY A 671 8.38 -0.32 -25.79
N THR A 672 7.95 -0.92 -24.68
CA THR A 672 6.90 -1.95 -24.66
C THR A 672 5.75 -1.54 -23.74
N ALA A 673 4.69 -2.35 -23.70
CA ALA A 673 3.58 -2.13 -22.77
C ALA A 673 4.08 -2.02 -21.33
N THR A 674 3.55 -1.03 -20.61
CA THR A 674 3.82 -0.81 -19.18
C THR A 674 2.99 -1.76 -18.32
N ALA A 675 3.15 -1.69 -16.99
CA ALA A 675 2.42 -2.58 -16.08
C ALA A 675 0.89 -2.45 -16.23
N GLY A 676 0.39 -1.27 -16.59
CA GLY A 676 -1.04 -0.98 -16.67
C GLY A 676 -1.68 -1.02 -15.30
N ALA A 677 -1.04 -0.41 -14.30
CA ALA A 677 -1.52 -0.35 -12.93
C ALA A 677 -1.33 1.05 -12.39
N ASP A 678 -2.08 1.99 -12.96
CA ASP A 678 -2.09 3.38 -12.56
C ASP A 678 -3.24 3.67 -11.58
N GLY A 679 -2.95 4.51 -10.59
CA GLY A 679 -3.87 4.89 -9.53
C GLY A 679 -3.35 4.58 -8.12
N ASN A 680 -3.91 5.31 -7.15
CA ASN A 680 -3.62 5.12 -5.74
C ASN A 680 -4.14 3.77 -5.24
N VAL A 681 -3.44 3.15 -4.30
CA VAL A 681 -3.89 1.91 -3.68
C VAL A 681 -4.88 2.14 -2.54
N SER A 682 -5.77 1.18 -2.33
CA SER A 682 -6.63 1.08 -1.14
C SER A 682 -6.31 -0.20 -0.38
N GLN A 683 -5.98 -0.08 0.90
CA GLN A 683 -5.59 -1.19 1.76
C GLN A 683 -6.80 -1.98 2.26
N ILE A 684 -6.62 -3.28 2.42
CA ILE A 684 -7.63 -4.24 2.87
C ILE A 684 -7.00 -5.18 3.90
N GLU A 685 -7.69 -5.36 5.02
CA GLU A 685 -7.35 -6.39 6.01
C GLU A 685 -8.41 -7.51 5.99
N LEU A 686 -7.93 -8.73 5.77
CA LEU A 686 -8.72 -9.95 5.79
C LEU A 686 -8.46 -10.74 7.08
N PRO A 687 -9.43 -11.56 7.53
CA PRO A 687 -9.27 -12.42 8.69
C PRO A 687 -7.97 -13.23 8.70
N GLY A 688 -7.38 -13.38 9.88
CA GLY A 688 -6.07 -13.99 10.09
C GLY A 688 -4.90 -13.01 9.95
N GLY A 689 -5.18 -11.70 9.99
CA GLY A 689 -4.18 -10.65 9.84
C GLY A 689 -3.59 -10.57 8.43
N ILE A 690 -4.28 -11.12 7.42
CA ILE A 690 -3.83 -11.10 6.03
C ILE A 690 -4.03 -9.68 5.48
N LYS A 691 -2.94 -9.08 5.02
CA LYS A 691 -2.95 -7.73 4.46
C LYS A 691 -2.84 -7.77 2.94
N THR A 692 -3.73 -7.04 2.29
CA THR A 692 -3.75 -6.87 0.85
C THR A 692 -4.19 -5.46 0.47
N MET A 693 -4.21 -5.16 -0.83
CA MET A 693 -4.66 -3.89 -1.36
C MET A 693 -5.16 -4.10 -2.78
N TYR A 694 -5.67 -3.05 -3.42
CA TYR A 694 -5.88 -2.99 -4.87
C TYR A 694 -5.81 -1.54 -5.33
N SER A 695 -5.87 -1.28 -6.63
CA SER A 695 -6.05 0.06 -7.19
C SER A 695 -7.39 0.63 -6.74
N GLY A 696 -7.37 1.65 -5.88
CA GLY A 696 -8.53 2.29 -5.29
C GLY A 696 -9.11 3.44 -6.12
N ILE A 697 -8.37 3.94 -7.10
CA ILE A 697 -8.82 4.95 -8.06
C ILE A 697 -8.55 4.46 -9.47
N GLY A 698 -9.54 4.64 -10.34
CA GLY A 698 -9.37 4.42 -11.77
C GLY A 698 -8.72 5.62 -12.44
N ILE A 699 -7.64 5.42 -13.20
CA ILE A 699 -6.96 6.48 -13.97
C ILE A 699 -7.20 6.29 -15.47
N TYR A 700 -7.48 7.39 -16.14
CA TYR A 700 -7.84 7.45 -17.56
C TYR A 700 -7.13 8.61 -18.23
N TYR A 701 -6.88 8.48 -19.53
CA TYR A 701 -6.57 9.64 -20.36
C TYR A 701 -7.79 10.58 -20.48
N PRO A 702 -7.62 11.85 -20.90
CA PRO A 702 -8.72 12.81 -21.01
C PRO A 702 -9.84 12.39 -21.98
N ASN A 703 -9.52 11.55 -22.96
CA ASN A 703 -10.48 10.92 -23.87
C ASN A 703 -11.21 9.71 -23.25
N LYS A 704 -11.04 9.46 -21.95
CA LYS A 704 -11.57 8.34 -21.15
C LYS A 704 -11.03 6.96 -21.52
N SER A 705 -9.93 6.87 -22.30
CA SER A 705 -9.26 5.59 -22.52
C SER A 705 -8.50 5.13 -21.27
N GLU A 706 -8.57 3.83 -20.98
CA GLU A 706 -8.04 3.21 -19.76
C GLU A 706 -6.54 2.95 -19.81
N THR A 707 -5.87 3.19 -18.68
CA THR A 707 -4.50 2.72 -18.43
C THR A 707 -4.47 1.32 -17.81
N GLN A 708 -5.43 0.99 -16.93
CA GLN A 708 -5.46 -0.32 -16.28
C GLN A 708 -5.44 -1.47 -17.29
N GLY A 709 -4.49 -2.38 -17.14
CA GLY A 709 -4.24 -3.54 -18.00
C GLY A 709 -3.82 -3.27 -19.45
N ASN A 710 -3.89 -2.03 -19.93
CA ASN A 710 -3.39 -1.64 -21.25
C ASN A 710 -2.00 -1.02 -21.17
N GLY A 711 -1.72 -0.31 -20.07
CA GLY A 711 -0.56 0.57 -19.94
C GLY A 711 -0.80 1.95 -20.56
N ILE A 712 0.27 2.74 -20.60
CA ILE A 712 0.27 4.05 -21.26
C ILE A 712 0.39 3.90 -22.79
N ARG A 713 0.10 4.98 -23.52
CA ARG A 713 0.29 5.06 -24.98
C ARG A 713 1.75 4.82 -25.36
N ILE A 714 2.01 3.99 -26.38
CA ILE A 714 3.36 3.77 -26.93
C ILE A 714 3.37 4.27 -28.37
N ASP A 715 4.21 5.26 -28.69
CA ASP A 715 4.29 5.84 -30.03
C ASP A 715 5.19 5.00 -30.95
N LYS A 716 6.21 4.35 -30.40
CA LYS A 716 7.07 3.40 -31.12
C LYS A 716 7.40 2.17 -30.28
N ILE A 717 6.91 1.01 -30.72
CA ILE A 717 7.21 -0.26 -30.07
C ILE A 717 8.66 -0.67 -30.38
N VAL A 718 9.45 -0.90 -29.34
CA VAL A 718 10.82 -1.44 -29.42
C VAL A 718 10.99 -2.50 -28.35
N GLN A 719 11.22 -3.74 -28.78
CA GLN A 719 11.42 -4.89 -27.90
C GLN A 719 12.91 -5.16 -27.74
N GLN A 720 13.39 -5.24 -26.50
CA GLN A 720 14.75 -5.72 -26.20
C GLN A 720 14.94 -7.13 -26.75
N ARG A 721 16.08 -7.41 -27.38
CA ARG A 721 16.43 -8.74 -27.88
C ARG A 721 17.37 -9.46 -26.92
N ALA A 722 17.20 -10.77 -26.78
CA ALA A 722 18.12 -11.61 -25.98
C ALA A 722 19.58 -11.48 -26.45
N PHE A 723 19.79 -11.39 -27.77
CA PHE A 723 21.12 -11.14 -28.34
C PHE A 723 21.72 -9.79 -27.89
N SER A 724 20.93 -8.72 -27.92
CA SER A 724 21.40 -7.39 -27.46
C SER A 724 21.75 -7.40 -25.97
N VAL A 725 21.04 -8.15 -25.13
CA VAL A 725 21.40 -8.32 -23.70
C VAL A 725 22.78 -8.94 -23.55
N ARG A 726 23.14 -9.94 -24.39
CA ARG A 726 24.48 -10.57 -24.40
C ARG A 726 25.57 -9.57 -24.75
N GLU A 727 25.31 -8.67 -25.70
CA GLU A 727 26.25 -7.62 -26.13
C GLU A 727 26.32 -6.43 -25.15
N GLY A 728 25.52 -6.43 -24.09
CA GLY A 728 25.43 -5.28 -23.17
C GLY A 728 24.71 -4.07 -23.77
N ARG A 729 23.92 -4.28 -24.83
CA ARG A 729 23.17 -3.25 -25.53
C ARG A 729 21.74 -3.12 -25.03
N ASP A 730 21.23 -1.90 -25.14
CA ASP A 730 19.85 -1.53 -24.82
C ASP A 730 19.16 -1.07 -26.11
N ASP A 731 18.36 -1.96 -26.71
CA ASP A 731 17.73 -1.71 -28.02
C ASP A 731 16.77 -0.51 -27.96
N THR A 732 16.13 -0.29 -26.80
CA THR A 732 15.19 0.81 -26.59
C THR A 732 15.92 2.15 -26.50
N LEU A 733 17.05 2.20 -25.78
CA LEU A 733 17.91 3.38 -25.72
C LEU A 733 18.57 3.68 -27.07
N ASP A 734 19.09 2.66 -27.76
CA ASP A 734 19.68 2.81 -29.11
C ASP A 734 18.66 3.46 -30.06
N ALA A 735 17.42 2.96 -30.08
CA ALA A 735 16.35 3.49 -30.92
C ALA A 735 15.91 4.92 -30.54
N ALA A 736 16.06 5.31 -29.28
CA ALA A 736 15.79 6.66 -28.80
C ALA A 736 16.87 7.66 -29.23
N ILE A 737 18.14 7.25 -29.17
CA ILE A 737 19.27 8.04 -29.67
C ILE A 737 19.10 8.29 -31.17
N ASP A 738 18.74 7.27 -31.95
CA ASP A 738 18.48 7.41 -33.39
C ASP A 738 17.36 8.43 -33.71
N ILE A 739 16.35 8.55 -32.84
CA ILE A 739 15.27 9.53 -33.01
C ILE A 739 15.73 10.93 -32.60
N ALA A 740 16.49 11.03 -31.52
CA ALA A 740 17.06 12.28 -31.05
C ALA A 740 18.02 12.93 -32.06
N GLU A 741 18.77 12.15 -32.83
CA GLU A 741 19.72 12.64 -33.83
C GLU A 741 19.09 13.04 -35.18
N LYS A 742 17.87 12.55 -35.49
CA LYS A 742 17.17 12.95 -36.72
C LYS A 742 16.82 14.44 -36.63
N LYS A 743 17.14 15.21 -37.68
CA LYS A 743 16.78 16.63 -37.78
C LYS A 743 15.27 16.77 -37.96
#